data_AF-A0A2G4JCQ4-F1
#
_entry.id   AF-A0A2G4JCQ4-F1
#
_cell.length_a   1.000
_cell.length_b   1.000
_cell.length_c   1.000
_cell.angle_alpha   90.00
_cell.angle_beta   90.00
_cell.angle_gamma   90.00
#
_symmetry.space_group_name_H-M   'P 1'
#
loop_
_entity.id
_entity.type
_entity.pdbx_description
1 polymer ?
#
loop_
_entity_poly.entity_id
_entity_poly.type
_entity_poly.pdbx_seq_one_letter_code
_entity_poly.pdbx_strand_id
1 'polypeptide(L)'
;MTKLRLGFGLAAIAICCGLAKASVEAQAPIGVQEPAWAPDGKRVAVSYLDRIWTMTPDGRQGKAVITGDGSAIEREPSWAPDGNRLVYAADRGDGFDIFVVSVKNGVATGAPVAVTTLPGDERWPSWTADGRLVFAHRAARAASRGGDPSRQWDLSIVRAVEGSGSWQAPQALTATADNETYPRVSPDGTKVAFISERDSEDDLDLWWMPVPPAAVAKPTPLGSRPAKPVTASVPSVGTDGRPLRATRVVRVRGNEAYPSWAPDNVRLAFYAVREGIGSVWVTAVEPARPEGTEEPSPRPKPSAPPQLVSRKGGAPAWSPDGKTLLVSGLPDPQPVYNGNPLRNDVEAPPLFALNAAFQLWRVAAPLPVHEDGGLVTAEIAPSPTTFAAMFDRVWNTLRTMYYGAAPASKEPPSAADQWASLKEQLRPRALAAKSESDLESVIDELVAAQPLIKPVVTSNGAVVVSGHPLASEAGRLAFEKGGNVVDAMIAVSFALGVVEPEASGVGGDGSAVLYLKGMKKPTVIEYKDMTPMRATADNPLLMQDGRIVADGPAAANIPGVVAGLDYAFRTYGSGKVKWEDLVAPAIALADDGFILDEGLPSSIAEGRRFLEKWPEAAKIYLPDGKVPRPGDRFFNKDYANTLRAIQKGGADAFYKGEIAKKIAVDMAENGGILTFADLAQYRAIERTPVMGRYRGHTLYAGGPPLSTGIQLFESLHVLENYQPAAGARASTDADYLHYLVESWKVRDPLRRVADPERWPVDFEEHLTVEHAKKLFAKIDAKKTLRYERQPPEEAPATPTAPTPRISTGTTSFAVADADGNMIAVTQTLSTWGGTFYVSKGLGFLYNNHLRSNRLTAGAYGSLVPLMRSSTASVPTLVFEQKANGEEVPRLAVGCAGNAWIPVSVYNIITGVIDGKLGAQAAIEAPRFLPGRDPADPLENGERIEIEDRFPRGLLNNLIDRGHRFQRIGRKGEVRYGYAAAITVDVANQKVEGGAEPRRAHAAVPFDRRATTTAQ
;
A
#
# COMPACT_ATOMS: atom_id res chain seq x y z
N MET A 1 21.41 -23.32 69.15
CA MET A 1 21.44 -21.93 69.64
C MET A 1 20.60 -21.11 68.66
N THR A 2 19.46 -20.49 68.94
CA THR A 2 18.66 -20.30 70.16
C THR A 2 17.24 -19.91 69.69
N LYS A 3 16.19 -20.60 70.20
CA LYS A 3 14.79 -20.19 70.54
C LYS A 3 14.11 -19.07 69.72
N LEU A 4 12.83 -19.14 69.32
CA LEU A 4 11.58 -19.13 70.12
C LEU A 4 10.40 -19.12 69.09
N ARG A 5 9.43 -20.03 69.04
CA ARG A 5 8.16 -20.21 69.82
C ARG A 5 7.00 -19.23 69.48
N LEU A 6 5.80 -19.84 69.38
CA LEU A 6 4.41 -19.33 69.24
C LEU A 6 3.96 -19.00 67.81
N GLY A 7 2.80 -19.42 67.30
CA GLY A 7 1.62 -20.03 67.93
C GLY A 7 0.36 -19.45 67.26
N PHE A 8 -0.51 -20.30 66.73
CA PHE A 8 -1.87 -19.96 66.27
C PHE A 8 -2.68 -19.29 67.39
N GLY A 9 -3.53 -18.29 67.06
CA GLY A 9 -4.53 -17.77 67.98
C GLY A 9 -5.30 -16.55 67.47
N LEU A 10 -6.60 -16.74 67.23
CA LEU A 10 -7.61 -15.74 66.87
C LEU A 10 -7.63 -14.51 67.79
N ALA A 11 -7.89 -13.33 67.23
CA ALA A 11 -8.73 -12.31 67.87
C ALA A 11 -9.42 -11.46 66.80
N ALA A 12 -10.75 -11.59 66.73
CA ALA A 12 -11.63 -10.75 65.95
C ALA A 12 -11.69 -9.34 66.54
N ILE A 13 -11.61 -8.29 65.71
CA ILE A 13 -12.23 -6.98 65.97
C ILE A 13 -12.88 -6.49 64.68
N ALA A 14 -14.10 -6.02 64.85
CA ALA A 14 -15.10 -5.70 63.86
C ALA A 14 -14.77 -4.50 62.95
N ILE A 15 -15.20 -4.64 61.69
CA ILE A 15 -15.91 -3.66 60.86
C ILE A 15 -15.43 -2.20 60.98
N CYS A 16 -14.60 -1.80 60.01
CA CYS A 16 -14.71 -0.48 59.39
C CYS A 16 -14.77 -0.69 57.87
N CYS A 17 -15.87 -0.27 57.28
CA CYS A 17 -16.03 -0.18 55.83
C CYS A 17 -14.97 0.76 55.26
N GLY A 18 -13.91 0.20 54.69
CA GLY A 18 -12.96 0.90 53.83
C GLY A 18 -13.12 0.37 52.41
N LEU A 19 -13.93 1.05 51.59
CA LEU A 19 -13.87 0.93 50.13
C LEU A 19 -12.47 1.39 49.70
N ALA A 20 -11.52 0.45 49.61
CA ALA A 20 -10.29 0.68 48.87
C ALA A 20 -10.68 0.74 47.39
N LYS A 21 -10.92 1.96 46.88
CA LYS A 21 -10.88 2.22 45.44
C LYS A 21 -9.51 1.74 44.97
N ALA A 22 -9.46 0.67 44.19
CA ALA A 22 -8.31 0.38 43.36
C ALA A 22 -8.03 1.64 42.53
N SER A 23 -6.91 2.30 42.79
CA SER A 23 -6.43 3.40 41.98
C SER A 23 -6.14 2.85 40.59
N VAL A 24 -6.91 3.28 39.60
CA VAL A 24 -6.62 3.04 38.19
C VAL A 24 -5.23 3.65 37.94
N GLU A 25 -4.26 2.82 37.58
CA GLU A 25 -2.93 3.30 37.16
C GLU A 25 -3.11 4.21 35.95
N ALA A 26 -2.57 5.43 36.01
CA ALA A 26 -2.60 6.37 34.90
C ALA A 26 -1.80 5.81 33.73
N GLN A 27 -2.48 5.44 32.64
CA GLN A 27 -1.85 4.93 31.42
C GLN A 27 -1.45 6.10 30.51
N ALA A 28 -0.32 5.97 29.79
CA ALA A 28 0.05 6.98 28.81
C ALA A 28 -0.99 7.04 27.67
N PRO A 29 -1.39 8.24 27.20
CA PRO A 29 -2.42 8.35 26.20
C PRO A 29 -1.80 7.91 24.85
N ILE A 30 -2.33 6.85 24.28
CA ILE A 30 -1.93 6.36 22.95
C ILE A 30 -2.92 6.99 21.96
N GLY A 31 -2.47 7.85 21.06
CA GLY A 31 -3.37 8.51 20.09
C GLY A 31 -3.29 10.04 20.10
N VAL A 32 -2.49 10.64 20.98
CA VAL A 32 -2.34 12.09 21.14
C VAL A 32 -1.50 12.67 20.02
N GLN A 33 -2.00 13.75 19.42
CA GLN A 33 -1.44 14.39 18.25
C GLN A 33 -1.49 15.92 18.38
N GLU A 34 -0.64 16.58 17.61
CA GLU A 34 -0.72 18.03 17.33
C GLU A 34 -0.79 18.88 18.60
N PRO A 35 0.19 18.78 19.52
CA PRO A 35 0.17 19.55 20.74
C PRO A 35 0.31 21.05 20.45
N ALA A 36 -0.43 21.87 21.19
CA ALA A 36 -0.36 23.31 21.13
C ALA A 36 -0.34 23.91 22.53
N TRP A 37 0.73 24.65 22.85
CA TRP A 37 0.86 25.33 24.14
C TRP A 37 -0.05 26.54 24.23
N ALA A 38 -0.69 26.70 25.40
CA ALA A 38 -1.30 27.97 25.75
C ALA A 38 -0.20 29.02 25.98
N PRO A 39 -0.43 30.32 25.66
CA PRO A 39 0.56 31.38 25.86
C PRO A 39 1.05 31.52 27.32
N ASP A 40 0.23 31.13 28.29
CA ASP A 40 0.57 31.14 29.73
C ASP A 40 1.51 30.00 30.16
N GLY A 41 1.75 29.01 29.29
CA GLY A 41 2.55 27.83 29.57
C GLY A 41 1.93 26.84 30.57
N LYS A 42 0.69 27.07 31.01
CA LYS A 42 0.01 26.25 32.05
C LYS A 42 -0.83 25.13 31.47
N ARG A 43 -1.17 25.21 30.18
CA ARG A 43 -2.05 24.27 29.49
C ARG A 43 -1.53 23.93 28.11
N VAL A 44 -1.95 22.77 27.62
CA VAL A 44 -1.72 22.29 26.27
C VAL A 44 -3.05 21.82 25.70
N ALA A 45 -3.31 22.15 24.44
CA ALA A 45 -4.38 21.55 23.66
C ALA A 45 -3.81 20.44 22.78
N VAL A 46 -4.54 19.34 22.61
CA VAL A 46 -4.13 18.21 21.76
C VAL A 46 -5.32 17.65 21.01
N SER A 47 -5.04 17.00 19.88
CA SER A 47 -5.98 16.14 19.18
C SER A 47 -5.88 14.72 19.71
N TYR A 48 -6.97 14.12 20.18
CA TYR A 48 -6.97 12.75 20.68
C TYR A 48 -8.38 12.13 20.55
N LEU A 49 -8.45 10.93 19.96
CA LEU A 49 -9.70 10.25 19.58
C LEU A 49 -10.68 11.21 18.86
N ASP A 50 -10.13 11.93 17.87
CA ASP A 50 -10.86 12.88 17.02
C ASP A 50 -11.52 14.05 17.73
N ARG A 51 -11.05 14.36 18.93
CA ARG A 51 -11.53 15.49 19.72
C ARG A 51 -10.38 16.38 20.15
N ILE A 52 -10.70 17.66 20.39
CA ILE A 52 -9.77 18.55 21.06
C ILE A 52 -9.89 18.37 22.57
N TRP A 53 -8.76 18.09 23.20
CA TRP A 53 -8.61 18.01 24.65
C TRP A 53 -7.68 19.12 25.14
N THR A 54 -7.92 19.59 26.36
CA THR A 54 -6.92 20.37 27.11
C THR A 54 -6.44 19.60 28.32
N MET A 55 -5.18 19.80 28.68
CA MET A 55 -4.54 19.19 29.84
C MET A 55 -3.45 20.12 30.38
N THR A 56 -2.93 19.82 31.56
CA THR A 56 -1.65 20.40 32.01
C THR A 56 -0.49 19.79 31.21
N PRO A 57 0.67 20.46 31.09
CA PRO A 57 1.79 19.95 30.28
C PRO A 57 2.39 18.62 30.75
N ASP A 58 2.11 18.20 31.99
CA ASP A 58 2.45 16.90 32.56
C ASP A 58 1.36 15.84 32.32
N GLY A 59 0.32 16.15 31.54
CA GLY A 59 -0.75 15.24 31.11
C GLY A 59 -1.96 15.18 32.03
N ARG A 60 -1.91 15.80 33.21
CA ARG A 60 -3.01 15.73 34.19
C ARG A 60 -4.20 16.62 33.80
N GLN A 61 -5.32 16.38 34.48
CA GLN A 61 -6.54 17.19 34.35
C GLN A 61 -7.07 17.29 32.91
N GLY A 62 -6.98 16.19 32.16
CA GLY A 62 -7.48 16.10 30.79
C GLY A 62 -8.98 16.37 30.69
N LYS A 63 -9.38 17.32 29.85
CA LYS A 63 -10.79 17.67 29.60
C LYS A 63 -11.06 17.84 28.12
N ALA A 64 -12.14 17.22 27.63
CA ALA A 64 -12.63 17.50 26.29
C ALA A 64 -13.06 18.96 26.23
N VAL A 65 -12.58 19.70 25.23
CA VAL A 65 -12.94 21.11 25.05
C VAL A 65 -14.42 21.22 24.71
N ILE A 66 -14.90 20.33 23.85
CA ILE A 66 -16.28 20.30 23.35
C ILE A 66 -16.91 18.97 23.75
N THR A 67 -18.04 19.05 24.46
CA THR A 67 -18.83 17.89 24.85
C THR A 67 -20.06 17.79 23.94
N GLY A 68 -20.04 16.86 22.99
CA GLY A 68 -21.09 16.63 21.99
C GLY A 68 -21.30 15.14 21.70
N ASP A 69 -22.14 14.83 20.71
CA ASP A 69 -22.59 13.47 20.36
C ASP A 69 -21.49 12.47 19.92
N GLY A 70 -20.26 12.93 19.71
CA GLY A 70 -19.14 12.09 19.27
C GLY A 70 -18.84 12.15 17.76
N SER A 71 -19.72 12.72 16.93
CA SER A 71 -19.70 12.50 15.47
C SER A 71 -18.63 13.28 14.69
N ALA A 72 -18.35 14.53 15.09
CA ALA A 72 -17.37 15.38 14.41
C ALA A 72 -15.92 14.91 14.61
N ILE A 73 -15.09 15.05 13.57
CA ILE A 73 -13.63 14.93 13.66
C ILE A 73 -13.06 16.30 14.00
N GLU A 74 -12.29 16.44 15.06
CA GLU A 74 -11.62 17.68 15.42
C GLU A 74 -10.11 17.48 15.52
N ARG A 75 -9.35 18.37 14.87
CA ARG A 75 -7.90 18.26 14.74
C ARG A 75 -7.22 19.63 14.80
N GLU A 76 -5.89 19.59 14.93
CA GLU A 76 -4.97 20.70 14.72
C GLU A 76 -5.29 21.94 15.55
N PRO A 77 -5.39 21.82 16.90
CA PRO A 77 -5.72 22.95 17.74
C PRO A 77 -4.59 23.99 17.75
N SER A 78 -4.93 25.27 17.84
CA SER A 78 -4.00 26.36 18.07
C SER A 78 -4.59 27.41 19.01
N TRP A 79 -3.80 27.85 20.00
CA TRP A 79 -4.23 28.86 20.97
C TRP A 79 -4.13 30.26 20.38
N ALA A 80 -5.16 31.07 20.63
CA ALA A 80 -5.08 32.50 20.36
C ALA A 80 -4.05 33.16 21.31
N PRO A 81 -3.43 34.29 20.90
CA PRO A 81 -2.49 35.03 21.74
C PRO A 81 -3.07 35.46 23.10
N ASP A 82 -4.39 35.62 23.19
CA ASP A 82 -5.10 35.97 24.42
C ASP A 82 -5.24 34.82 25.44
N GLY A 83 -4.92 33.58 25.04
CA GLY A 83 -5.02 32.37 25.89
C GLY A 83 -6.45 31.95 26.28
N ASN A 84 -7.47 32.60 25.72
CA ASN A 84 -8.90 32.38 26.03
C ASN A 84 -9.69 31.82 24.84
N ARG A 85 -9.06 31.65 23.69
CA ARG A 85 -9.67 31.04 22.49
C ARG A 85 -8.79 29.95 21.89
N LEU A 86 -9.44 28.96 21.31
CA LEU A 86 -8.83 27.93 20.46
C LEU A 86 -9.39 28.04 19.05
N VAL A 87 -8.53 27.88 18.06
CA VAL A 87 -8.90 27.55 16.68
C VAL A 87 -8.57 26.08 16.44
N TYR A 88 -9.36 25.40 15.61
CA TYR A 88 -9.14 24.00 15.23
C TYR A 88 -9.84 23.73 13.89
N ALA A 89 -9.43 22.66 13.20
CA ALA A 89 -10.12 22.16 12.02
C ALA A 89 -11.13 21.09 12.45
N ALA A 90 -12.32 21.07 11.85
CA ALA A 90 -13.28 20.01 12.11
C ALA A 90 -14.11 19.59 10.90
N ASP A 91 -14.22 18.28 10.71
CA ASP A 91 -15.11 17.64 9.74
C ASP A 91 -16.42 17.24 10.42
N ARG A 92 -17.52 17.79 9.90
CA ARG A 92 -18.89 17.52 10.33
C ARG A 92 -19.74 16.84 9.26
N GLY A 93 -19.14 16.40 8.14
CA GLY A 93 -19.81 15.64 7.08
C GLY A 93 -19.52 16.11 5.65
N ASP A 94 -19.01 17.33 5.48
CA ASP A 94 -18.81 17.98 4.17
C ASP A 94 -17.34 18.36 3.89
N GLY A 95 -16.40 17.80 4.66
CA GLY A 95 -14.98 18.18 4.65
C GLY A 95 -14.59 18.95 5.91
N PHE A 96 -13.29 19.21 6.07
CA PHE A 96 -12.80 19.99 7.21
C PHE A 96 -13.02 21.50 7.00
N ASP A 97 -13.71 22.14 7.94
CA ASP A 97 -13.76 23.61 8.06
C ASP A 97 -13.01 24.09 9.32
N ILE A 98 -12.67 25.38 9.38
CA ILE A 98 -12.01 26.01 10.52
C ILE A 98 -13.05 26.54 11.52
N PHE A 99 -12.85 26.24 12.81
CA PHE A 99 -13.72 26.68 13.91
C PHE A 99 -12.93 27.38 15.00
N VAL A 100 -13.58 28.35 15.65
CA VAL A 100 -13.06 29.02 16.86
C VAL A 100 -14.01 28.82 18.02
N VAL A 101 -13.46 28.56 19.20
CA VAL A 101 -14.22 28.41 20.44
C VAL A 101 -13.57 29.16 21.60
N SER A 102 -14.39 29.80 22.43
CA SER A 102 -13.94 30.44 23.68
C SER A 102 -13.79 29.40 24.79
N VAL A 103 -12.66 29.42 25.48
CA VAL A 103 -12.28 28.41 26.47
C VAL A 103 -12.03 29.05 27.83
N LYS A 104 -12.63 28.49 28.88
CA LYS A 104 -12.37 28.85 30.28
C LYS A 104 -12.16 27.57 31.09
N ASN A 105 -11.11 27.52 31.91
CA ASN A 105 -10.77 26.35 32.73
C ASN A 105 -10.66 25.02 31.95
N GLY A 106 -10.26 25.11 30.68
CA GLY A 106 -10.03 23.97 29.79
C GLY A 106 -11.26 23.47 29.04
N VAL A 107 -12.42 24.11 29.18
CA VAL A 107 -13.67 23.73 28.51
C VAL A 107 -14.26 24.91 27.73
N ALA A 108 -15.02 24.60 26.68
CA ALA A 108 -15.76 25.59 25.93
C ALA A 108 -16.77 26.34 26.82
N THR A 109 -16.89 27.65 26.60
CA THR A 109 -17.86 28.52 27.31
C THR A 109 -19.06 28.91 26.45
N GLY A 110 -19.10 28.44 25.21
CA GLY A 110 -20.17 28.67 24.24
C GLY A 110 -20.02 27.73 23.05
N ALA A 111 -20.94 27.83 22.09
CA ALA A 111 -20.88 27.04 20.87
C ALA A 111 -19.65 27.45 20.02
N PRO A 112 -18.95 26.50 19.38
CA PRO A 112 -17.95 26.84 18.38
C PRO A 112 -18.55 27.64 17.22
N VAL A 113 -17.79 28.62 16.74
CA VAL A 113 -18.16 29.48 15.61
C VAL A 113 -17.38 29.05 14.38
N ALA A 114 -18.09 28.79 13.28
CA ALA A 114 -17.47 28.52 11.98
C ALA A 114 -16.74 29.78 11.50
N VAL A 115 -15.48 29.62 11.13
CA VAL A 115 -14.64 30.66 10.51
C VAL A 115 -14.78 30.59 8.98
N THR A 116 -14.84 29.37 8.46
CA THR A 116 -14.93 29.06 7.03
C THR A 116 -16.13 28.15 6.75
N THR A 117 -16.54 28.13 5.49
CA THR A 117 -17.62 27.30 4.91
C THR A 117 -17.34 27.04 3.42
N LEU A 118 -16.06 27.06 3.01
CA LEU A 118 -15.73 26.95 1.60
C LEU A 118 -15.86 25.50 1.15
N PRO A 119 -16.24 25.24 -0.11
CA PRO A 119 -16.23 23.87 -0.63
C PRO A 119 -14.80 23.34 -0.70
N GLY A 120 -14.48 22.29 0.04
CA GLY A 120 -13.13 21.73 0.08
C GLY A 120 -12.72 21.22 1.46
N ASP A 121 -11.41 21.15 1.69
CA ASP A 121 -10.83 20.87 3.02
C ASP A 121 -9.93 22.02 3.47
N GLU A 122 -10.00 22.36 4.75
CA GLU A 122 -9.26 23.46 5.36
C GLU A 122 -8.59 22.98 6.64
N ARG A 123 -7.27 23.16 6.71
CA ARG A 123 -6.43 22.47 7.70
C ARG A 123 -5.36 23.38 8.28
N TRP A 124 -4.83 22.96 9.42
CA TRP A 124 -3.67 23.52 10.12
C TRP A 124 -3.80 25.01 10.48
N PRO A 125 -4.91 25.45 11.11
CA PRO A 125 -5.09 26.85 11.44
C PRO A 125 -4.04 27.35 12.46
N SER A 126 -3.58 28.59 12.25
CA SER A 126 -2.58 29.24 13.10
C SER A 126 -2.88 30.73 13.27
N TRP A 127 -2.80 31.22 14.52
CA TRP A 127 -3.08 32.61 14.85
C TRP A 127 -1.90 33.54 14.55
N THR A 128 -2.23 34.70 14.02
CA THR A 128 -1.37 35.89 14.04
C THR A 128 -1.54 36.67 15.35
N ALA A 129 -0.55 37.47 15.72
CA ALA A 129 -0.59 38.30 16.92
C ALA A 129 -1.75 39.32 16.94
N ASP A 130 -2.21 39.76 15.76
CA ASP A 130 -3.33 40.71 15.60
C ASP A 130 -4.72 40.03 15.51
N GLY A 131 -4.79 38.71 15.68
CA GLY A 131 -6.07 37.97 15.75
C GLY A 131 -6.62 37.51 14.40
N ARG A 132 -5.84 37.57 13.32
CA ARG A 132 -6.13 36.87 12.05
C ARG A 132 -5.72 35.40 12.12
N LEU A 133 -6.25 34.58 11.21
CA LEU A 133 -5.97 33.16 11.09
C LEU A 133 -5.37 32.84 9.73
N VAL A 134 -4.27 32.09 9.71
CA VAL A 134 -3.68 31.49 8.50
C VAL A 134 -3.94 29.99 8.53
N PHE A 135 -4.30 29.41 7.39
CA PHE A 135 -4.61 27.98 7.24
C PHE A 135 -4.32 27.52 5.80
N ALA A 136 -4.28 26.22 5.54
CA ALA A 136 -4.19 25.67 4.18
C ALA A 136 -5.59 25.29 3.70
N HIS A 137 -5.90 25.57 2.44
CA HIS A 137 -7.17 25.27 1.79
C HIS A 137 -6.94 24.43 0.53
N ARG A 138 -7.82 23.45 0.32
CA ARG A 138 -7.86 22.61 -0.87
C ARG A 138 -9.28 22.58 -1.42
N ALA A 139 -9.46 22.93 -2.68
CA ALA A 139 -10.79 23.01 -3.30
C ALA A 139 -11.46 21.64 -3.50
N ALA A 140 -12.81 21.61 -3.51
CA ALA A 140 -13.58 20.39 -3.73
C ALA A 140 -13.38 19.73 -5.11
N ARG A 141 -13.44 18.38 -5.13
CA ARG A 141 -13.16 17.49 -6.28
C ARG A 141 -13.94 17.81 -7.58
N ALA A 142 -15.07 18.52 -7.51
CA ALA A 142 -15.95 18.79 -8.66
C ALA A 142 -15.83 20.21 -9.26
N ALA A 143 -15.01 21.11 -8.69
CA ALA A 143 -15.15 22.55 -8.94
C ALA A 143 -14.12 23.21 -9.89
N SER A 144 -13.15 22.49 -10.48
CA SER A 144 -12.07 23.15 -11.25
C SER A 144 -12.02 22.82 -12.74
N ARG A 145 -11.54 23.80 -13.53
CA ARG A 145 -11.20 23.68 -14.95
C ARG A 145 -9.69 23.46 -15.08
N GLY A 146 -9.25 22.29 -15.54
CA GLY A 146 -7.95 22.10 -16.21
C GLY A 146 -6.77 21.49 -15.42
N GLY A 147 -6.91 21.19 -14.12
CA GLY A 147 -5.93 20.42 -13.31
C GLY A 147 -6.66 19.57 -12.26
N ASP A 148 -5.97 18.68 -11.52
CA ASP A 148 -6.57 17.97 -10.37
C ASP A 148 -6.43 18.82 -9.08
N PRO A 149 -7.46 19.58 -8.70
CA PRO A 149 -7.41 20.45 -7.51
C PRO A 149 -7.54 19.63 -6.22
N SER A 150 -7.88 18.33 -6.29
CA SER A 150 -8.10 17.48 -5.12
C SER A 150 -6.80 17.10 -4.41
N ARG A 151 -5.65 17.56 -4.92
CA ARG A 151 -4.34 17.42 -4.29
C ARG A 151 -3.70 18.76 -3.92
N GLN A 152 -4.09 19.86 -4.57
CA GLN A 152 -3.44 21.17 -4.44
C GLN A 152 -3.85 21.92 -3.16
N TRP A 153 -2.90 22.17 -2.28
CA TRP A 153 -3.08 22.98 -1.07
C TRP A 153 -2.48 24.38 -1.24
N ASP A 154 -3.28 25.41 -1.02
CA ASP A 154 -2.84 26.81 -1.00
C ASP A 154 -3.01 27.40 0.41
N LEU A 155 -2.15 28.35 0.78
CA LEU A 155 -2.29 29.08 2.04
C LEU A 155 -3.34 30.18 1.91
N SER A 156 -4.17 30.33 2.93
CA SER A 156 -5.21 31.36 3.04
C SER A 156 -5.15 32.08 4.38
N ILE A 157 -5.62 33.33 4.42
CA ILE A 157 -5.70 34.16 5.61
C ILE A 157 -7.11 34.75 5.77
N VAL A 158 -7.61 34.82 7.01
CA VAL A 158 -8.95 35.33 7.32
C VAL A 158 -8.95 36.14 8.62
N ARG A 159 -9.90 37.07 8.76
CA ARG A 159 -10.04 37.94 9.94
C ARG A 159 -11.50 38.09 10.36
N ALA A 160 -11.71 38.35 11.65
CA ALA A 160 -13.03 38.64 12.18
C ALA A 160 -13.55 40.00 11.68
N VAL A 161 -14.87 40.12 11.55
CA VAL A 161 -15.56 41.39 11.28
C VAL A 161 -15.85 42.05 12.63
N GLU A 162 -15.16 43.17 12.89
CA GLU A 162 -15.28 43.91 14.14
C GLU A 162 -16.74 44.18 14.55
N GLY A 163 -17.04 43.96 15.83
CA GLY A 163 -18.36 44.23 16.42
C GLY A 163 -19.50 43.29 16.01
N SER A 164 -19.27 42.32 15.11
CA SER A 164 -20.35 41.48 14.55
C SER A 164 -20.34 40.00 15.00
N GLY A 165 -19.22 39.51 15.54
CA GLY A 165 -19.02 38.09 15.84
C GLY A 165 -18.91 37.18 14.59
N SER A 166 -18.89 37.75 13.38
CA SER A 166 -18.75 37.04 12.10
C SER A 166 -17.33 37.12 11.53
N TRP A 167 -17.01 36.30 10.52
CA TRP A 167 -15.72 36.28 9.82
C TRP A 167 -15.84 36.80 8.38
N GLN A 168 -14.73 37.31 7.83
CA GLN A 168 -14.65 37.70 6.42
C GLN A 168 -14.47 36.47 5.52
N ALA A 169 -14.70 36.63 4.22
CA ALA A 169 -14.29 35.61 3.26
C ALA A 169 -12.76 35.43 3.29
N PRO A 170 -12.24 34.19 3.29
CA PRO A 170 -10.80 33.93 3.22
C PRO A 170 -10.13 34.57 2.00
N GLN A 171 -8.89 35.01 2.18
CA GLN A 171 -8.05 35.59 1.14
C GLN A 171 -6.87 34.65 0.90
N ALA A 172 -6.59 34.33 -0.36
CA ALA A 172 -5.42 33.55 -0.73
C ALA A 172 -4.14 34.30 -0.34
N LEU A 173 -3.24 33.63 0.38
CA LEU A 173 -1.90 34.10 0.72
C LEU A 173 -0.90 33.66 -0.36
N THR A 174 -1.14 32.49 -0.96
CA THR A 174 -0.37 31.92 -2.05
C THR A 174 -1.29 31.48 -3.18
N ALA A 175 -0.71 31.33 -4.37
CA ALA A 175 -1.40 30.88 -5.58
C ALA A 175 -0.34 30.28 -6.51
N THR A 176 0.24 29.17 -6.08
CA THR A 176 1.28 28.45 -6.84
C THR A 176 0.69 27.17 -7.43
N ALA A 177 1.46 26.41 -8.22
CA ALA A 177 1.04 25.07 -8.63
C ALA A 177 1.52 23.98 -7.66
N ASP A 178 2.20 24.40 -6.57
CA ASP A 178 2.85 23.54 -5.60
C ASP A 178 1.89 23.24 -4.43
N ASN A 179 2.02 22.07 -3.81
CA ASN A 179 1.35 21.78 -2.55
C ASN A 179 1.96 22.55 -1.37
N GLU A 180 1.15 23.31 -0.65
CA GLU A 180 1.58 24.12 0.50
C GLU A 180 0.79 23.75 1.76
N THR A 181 1.46 23.11 2.72
CA THR A 181 0.80 22.45 3.87
C THR A 181 1.44 22.85 5.21
N TYR A 182 0.76 22.52 6.31
CA TYR A 182 1.21 22.78 7.69
C TYR A 182 1.64 24.24 8.00
N PRO A 183 0.88 25.28 7.63
CA PRO A 183 1.23 26.66 7.98
C PRO A 183 1.31 26.88 9.51
N ARG A 184 2.35 27.59 9.94
CA ARG A 184 2.55 28.03 11.33
C ARG A 184 3.08 29.44 11.37
N VAL A 185 2.33 30.31 12.02
CA VAL A 185 2.68 31.73 12.18
C VAL A 185 3.66 31.89 13.35
N SER A 186 4.62 32.81 13.21
CA SER A 186 5.58 33.16 14.26
C SER A 186 4.86 33.84 15.45
N PRO A 187 5.38 33.71 16.69
CA PRO A 187 4.81 34.36 17.87
C PRO A 187 4.56 35.88 17.72
N ASP A 188 5.42 36.59 16.99
CA ASP A 188 5.25 38.02 16.68
C ASP A 188 4.21 38.33 15.58
N GLY A 189 3.67 37.31 14.92
CA GLY A 189 2.67 37.43 13.86
C GLY A 189 3.22 37.86 12.50
N THR A 190 4.54 38.01 12.34
CA THR A 190 5.14 38.64 11.14
C THR A 190 5.56 37.64 10.05
N LYS A 191 5.69 36.35 10.38
CA LYS A 191 6.15 35.30 9.45
C LYS A 191 5.22 34.09 9.50
N VAL A 192 5.10 33.37 8.39
CA VAL A 192 4.49 32.04 8.34
C VAL A 192 5.49 31.04 7.76
N ALA A 193 5.70 29.94 8.48
CA ALA A 193 6.45 28.78 8.00
C ALA A 193 5.47 27.72 7.48
N PHE A 194 5.83 26.99 6.43
CA PHE A 194 4.98 25.99 5.78
C PHE A 194 5.83 24.96 5.03
N ILE A 195 5.24 23.83 4.69
CA ILE A 195 5.88 22.79 3.87
C ILE A 195 5.48 23.00 2.42
N SER A 196 6.42 22.91 1.51
CA SER A 196 6.14 23.02 0.08
C SER A 196 7.02 22.09 -0.75
N GLU A 197 6.42 21.52 -1.79
CA GLU A 197 7.12 20.79 -2.85
C GLU A 197 7.75 21.70 -3.91
N ARG A 198 7.72 23.03 -3.68
CA ARG A 198 8.32 24.02 -4.57
C ARG A 198 9.80 23.75 -4.84
N ASP A 199 10.19 23.86 -6.09
CA ASP A 199 11.56 23.62 -6.60
C ASP A 199 12.11 22.21 -6.25
N SER A 200 11.24 21.19 -6.17
CA SER A 200 11.60 19.82 -5.77
C SER A 200 11.37 18.77 -6.87
N GLU A 201 12.25 17.76 -6.91
CA GLU A 201 12.16 16.56 -7.77
C GLU A 201 11.71 15.30 -7.00
N ASP A 202 11.53 15.32 -5.66
CA ASP A 202 11.10 14.16 -4.83
C ASP A 202 10.95 14.46 -3.30
N ASP A 203 11.28 15.68 -2.82
CA ASP A 203 11.31 16.08 -1.40
C ASP A 203 10.19 17.07 -1.00
N LEU A 204 9.67 16.98 0.23
CA LEU A 204 8.83 18.02 0.86
C LEU A 204 9.70 18.93 1.74
N ASP A 205 9.87 20.20 1.34
CA ASP A 205 10.80 21.12 2.00
C ASP A 205 10.11 22.10 2.97
N LEU A 206 10.85 22.58 3.97
CA LEU A 206 10.39 23.65 4.88
C LEU A 206 10.71 25.03 4.32
N TRP A 207 9.68 25.89 4.24
CA TRP A 207 9.73 27.26 3.73
C TRP A 207 9.16 28.26 4.74
N TRP A 208 9.47 29.55 4.55
CA TRP A 208 8.78 30.64 5.24
C TRP A 208 8.56 31.86 4.34
N MET A 209 7.55 32.67 4.66
CA MET A 209 7.32 33.98 4.03
C MET A 209 6.77 35.00 5.04
N PRO A 210 6.90 36.31 4.77
CA PRO A 210 6.25 37.35 5.59
C PRO A 210 4.72 37.26 5.54
N VAL A 211 4.06 37.52 6.67
CA VAL A 211 2.61 37.70 6.73
C VAL A 211 2.28 39.16 6.37
N PRO A 212 1.41 39.41 5.38
CA PRO A 212 1.06 40.77 4.98
C PRO A 212 0.44 41.57 6.13
N PRO A 213 0.67 42.89 6.19
CA PRO A 213 -0.06 43.75 7.12
C PRO A 213 -1.56 43.73 6.80
N ALA A 214 -2.41 43.95 7.81
CA ALA A 214 -3.85 43.95 7.61
C ALA A 214 -4.28 45.07 6.63
N ALA A 215 -4.81 44.69 5.46
CA ALA A 215 -5.36 45.66 4.51
C ALA A 215 -6.64 46.33 5.06
N VAL A 216 -6.84 47.60 4.74
CA VAL A 216 -8.01 48.41 5.14
C VAL A 216 -9.25 48.13 4.25
N ALA A 217 -9.26 47.03 3.50
CA ALA A 217 -10.36 46.71 2.58
C ALA A 217 -11.70 46.53 3.33
N LYS A 218 -12.80 47.00 2.73
CA LYS A 218 -14.14 46.92 3.33
C LYS A 218 -14.53 45.46 3.63
N PRO A 219 -14.95 45.14 4.87
CA PRO A 219 -15.36 43.79 5.22
C PRO A 219 -16.51 43.31 4.34
N THR A 220 -16.40 42.12 3.76
CA THR A 220 -17.55 41.39 3.23
C THR A 220 -17.82 40.21 4.17
N PRO A 221 -18.99 40.19 4.85
CA PRO A 221 -19.34 39.08 5.75
C PRO A 221 -19.42 37.74 5.01
N LEU A 222 -19.04 36.66 5.70
CA LEU A 222 -19.25 35.27 5.26
C LEU A 222 -20.73 35.07 4.85
N GLY A 223 -20.96 34.57 3.63
CA GLY A 223 -22.32 34.35 3.08
C GLY A 223 -22.90 35.46 2.19
N SER A 224 -22.22 36.61 2.06
CA SER A 224 -22.62 37.66 1.12
C SER A 224 -22.22 37.27 -0.31
N ARG A 225 -23.16 37.14 -1.25
CA ARG A 225 -22.85 36.84 -2.66
C ARG A 225 -22.03 38.01 -3.26
N PRO A 226 -20.78 37.82 -3.69
CA PRO A 226 -20.00 38.91 -4.26
C PRO A 226 -20.63 39.34 -5.59
N ALA A 227 -20.70 40.65 -5.85
CA ALA A 227 -21.33 41.22 -7.04
C ALA A 227 -20.60 40.85 -8.36
N LYS A 228 -19.39 40.29 -8.28
CA LYS A 228 -18.63 39.66 -9.36
C LYS A 228 -17.79 38.50 -8.78
N PRO A 229 -17.54 37.42 -9.53
CA PRO A 229 -16.53 36.44 -9.13
C PRO A 229 -15.20 37.18 -8.97
N VAL A 230 -14.51 36.97 -7.85
CA VAL A 230 -13.17 37.52 -7.63
C VAL A 230 -12.21 36.76 -8.54
N THR A 231 -12.16 37.15 -9.80
CA THR A 231 -11.17 36.70 -10.77
C THR A 231 -9.99 37.66 -10.72
N ALA A 232 -9.06 37.38 -9.79
CA ALA A 232 -7.64 37.72 -9.85
C ALA A 232 -7.05 37.50 -8.46
N SER A 233 -6.13 36.55 -8.36
CA SER A 233 -5.13 36.49 -7.29
C SER A 233 -4.44 37.86 -7.24
N VAL A 234 -4.65 38.61 -6.16
CA VAL A 234 -3.73 39.71 -5.84
C VAL A 234 -2.61 39.03 -5.05
N PRO A 235 -1.39 38.88 -5.61
CA PRO A 235 -0.27 38.35 -4.86
C PRO A 235 -0.10 39.18 -3.59
N SER A 236 0.29 38.58 -2.48
CA SER A 236 0.66 39.34 -1.31
C SER A 236 1.82 40.29 -1.64
N VAL A 237 1.51 41.58 -1.72
CA VAL A 237 2.44 42.64 -2.07
C VAL A 237 3.03 43.23 -0.78
N GLY A 238 4.35 43.39 -0.71
CA GLY A 238 5.02 44.11 0.36
C GLY A 238 4.59 45.57 0.41
N THR A 239 4.95 46.28 1.49
CA THR A 239 4.69 47.72 1.66
C THR A 239 5.34 48.59 0.57
N ASP A 240 6.25 48.01 -0.21
CA ASP A 240 7.00 48.60 -1.32
C ASP A 240 6.42 48.30 -2.72
N GLY A 241 5.30 47.57 -2.80
CA GLY A 241 4.68 47.24 -4.08
C GLY A 241 5.23 45.99 -4.77
N ARG A 242 6.12 45.20 -4.14
CA ARG A 242 6.73 44.00 -4.74
C ARG A 242 6.15 42.68 -4.20
N PRO A 243 6.14 41.58 -4.97
CA PRO A 243 5.66 40.29 -4.49
C PRO A 243 6.51 39.75 -3.34
N LEU A 244 5.89 39.30 -2.25
CA LEU A 244 6.61 38.65 -1.15
C LEU A 244 7.13 37.27 -1.60
N ARG A 245 8.45 37.05 -1.56
CA ARG A 245 9.08 35.78 -1.96
C ARG A 245 9.24 34.84 -0.75
N ALA A 246 8.72 33.61 -0.87
CA ALA A 246 9.00 32.57 0.13
C ALA A 246 10.47 32.14 0.07
N THR A 247 11.03 31.80 1.22
CA THR A 247 12.44 31.44 1.39
C THR A 247 12.55 30.03 1.98
N ARG A 248 13.33 29.16 1.32
CA ARG A 248 13.59 27.80 1.80
C ARG A 248 14.48 27.83 3.04
N VAL A 249 14.10 27.09 4.08
CA VAL A 249 14.78 27.05 5.39
C VAL A 249 15.84 25.94 5.43
N VAL A 250 15.51 24.73 4.99
CA VAL A 250 16.36 23.53 5.06
C VAL A 250 16.78 23.09 3.66
N ARG A 251 17.96 22.46 3.53
CA ARG A 251 18.56 22.06 2.23
C ARG A 251 19.09 20.64 2.22
N VAL A 252 18.70 19.85 3.21
CA VAL A 252 19.13 18.47 3.38
C VAL A 252 17.98 17.59 2.91
N ARG A 253 18.24 16.67 1.96
CA ARG A 253 17.22 15.75 1.41
C ARG A 253 16.35 15.11 2.47
N GLY A 254 15.06 15.02 2.21
CA GLY A 254 14.08 14.26 2.98
C GLY A 254 12.71 14.93 2.98
N ASN A 255 11.80 14.39 3.80
CA ASN A 255 10.41 14.87 3.86
C ASN A 255 10.12 15.57 5.19
N GLU A 256 9.93 16.89 5.13
CA GLU A 256 9.67 17.77 6.26
C GLU A 256 8.18 17.87 6.54
N ALA A 257 7.80 17.92 7.83
CA ALA A 257 6.43 18.20 8.24
C ALA A 257 6.39 18.87 9.63
N TYR A 258 5.21 19.37 10.00
CA TYR A 258 4.92 19.90 11.34
C TYR A 258 5.94 20.94 11.85
N PRO A 259 6.14 22.08 11.16
CA PRO A 259 6.98 23.15 11.71
C PRO A 259 6.42 23.68 13.03
N SER A 260 7.27 24.30 13.85
CA SER A 260 6.91 24.89 15.14
C SER A 260 7.90 25.99 15.52
N TRP A 261 7.43 27.22 15.66
CA TRP A 261 8.27 28.37 15.99
C TRP A 261 8.69 28.37 17.46
N ALA A 262 9.96 28.67 17.70
CA ALA A 262 10.42 29.02 19.02
C ALA A 262 9.93 30.44 19.40
N PRO A 263 9.79 30.75 20.70
CA PRO A 263 9.34 32.08 21.17
C PRO A 263 10.20 33.26 20.73
N ASP A 264 11.43 33.01 20.27
CA ASP A 264 12.38 34.03 19.80
C ASP A 264 12.19 34.44 18.33
N ASN A 265 11.25 33.83 17.60
CA ASN A 265 10.94 34.11 16.18
C ASN A 265 12.10 33.87 15.19
N VAL A 266 13.18 33.21 15.64
CA VAL A 266 14.39 32.95 14.83
C VAL A 266 14.76 31.47 14.77
N ARG A 267 14.08 30.59 15.51
CA ARG A 267 14.26 29.13 15.42
C ARG A 267 12.96 28.41 15.08
N LEU A 268 13.08 27.32 14.33
CA LEU A 268 12.01 26.39 13.98
C LEU A 268 12.39 24.97 14.43
N ALA A 269 11.49 24.31 15.15
CA ALA A 269 11.49 22.86 15.27
C ALA A 269 10.63 22.25 14.15
N PHE A 270 10.97 21.08 13.64
CA PHE A 270 10.19 20.40 12.61
C PHE A 270 10.43 18.89 12.65
N TYR A 271 9.45 18.12 12.18
CA TYR A 271 9.61 16.70 11.91
C TYR A 271 10.27 16.51 10.54
N ALA A 272 11.15 15.53 10.43
CA ALA A 272 11.73 15.14 9.15
C ALA A 272 11.94 13.63 9.08
N VAL A 273 11.57 13.04 7.95
CA VAL A 273 12.00 11.68 7.59
C VAL A 273 13.32 11.77 6.86
N ARG A 274 14.32 11.06 7.37
CA ARG A 274 15.65 10.93 6.77
C ARG A 274 16.01 9.45 6.79
N GLU A 275 16.34 8.89 5.62
CA GLU A 275 16.68 7.46 5.45
C GLU A 275 15.61 6.49 6.01
N GLY A 276 14.33 6.88 5.93
CA GLY A 276 13.20 6.09 6.47
C GLY A 276 12.98 6.26 7.97
N ILE A 277 13.82 7.02 8.67
CA ILE A 277 13.70 7.29 10.11
C ILE A 277 13.07 8.67 10.31
N GLY A 278 11.93 8.71 10.99
CA GLY A 278 11.30 9.96 11.43
C GLY A 278 11.97 10.52 12.69
N SER A 279 12.31 11.80 12.70
CA SER A 279 12.96 12.46 13.84
C SER A 279 12.59 13.95 13.93
N VAL A 280 12.86 14.59 15.07
CA VAL A 280 12.63 16.03 15.28
C VAL A 280 13.96 16.78 15.24
N TRP A 281 13.97 17.85 14.47
CA TRP A 281 15.12 18.70 14.21
C TRP A 281 14.81 20.16 14.57
N VAL A 282 15.84 20.93 14.91
CA VAL A 282 15.75 22.37 15.13
C VAL A 282 16.71 23.09 14.20
N THR A 283 16.28 24.18 13.58
CA THR A 283 17.10 25.02 12.70
C THR A 283 16.87 26.50 13.00
N ALA A 284 17.85 27.33 12.66
CA ALA A 284 17.69 28.78 12.65
C ALA A 284 17.01 29.22 11.34
N VAL A 285 16.23 30.31 11.41
CA VAL A 285 15.60 30.95 10.25
C VAL A 285 16.35 32.23 9.93
N GLU A 286 16.94 32.29 8.73
CA GLU A 286 17.64 33.48 8.26
C GLU A 286 16.67 34.64 7.98
N PRO A 287 17.11 35.91 8.12
CA PRO A 287 16.33 37.07 7.70
C PRO A 287 16.00 37.04 6.20
N ALA A 288 14.89 37.67 5.80
CA ALA A 288 14.57 37.82 4.38
C ALA A 288 15.69 38.58 3.65
N ARG A 289 16.11 38.08 2.49
CA ARG A 289 17.04 38.82 1.63
C ARG A 289 16.27 39.96 0.94
N PRO A 290 16.76 41.22 0.99
CA PRO A 290 16.20 42.28 0.17
C PRO A 290 16.45 41.98 -1.32
N GLU A 291 15.53 42.34 -2.19
CA GLU A 291 15.69 42.15 -3.64
C GLU A 291 16.80 43.06 -4.21
N GLY A 292 17.84 42.47 -4.81
CA GLY A 292 18.91 43.18 -5.53
C GLY A 292 19.80 42.28 -6.43
N THR A 293 19.71 42.53 -7.75
CA THR A 293 20.60 42.31 -8.92
C THR A 293 21.42 41.02 -9.16
N GLU A 294 21.59 40.09 -8.23
CA GLU A 294 22.29 38.82 -8.54
C GLU A 294 21.30 37.73 -8.95
N GLU A 295 21.63 37.00 -10.04
CA GLU A 295 20.89 35.80 -10.44
C GLU A 295 20.83 34.82 -9.25
N PRO A 296 19.66 34.23 -8.97
CA PRO A 296 19.53 33.28 -7.89
C PRO A 296 20.43 32.07 -8.17
N SER A 297 21.50 31.91 -7.39
CA SER A 297 22.18 30.62 -7.31
C SER A 297 21.13 29.56 -6.94
N PRO A 298 21.05 28.42 -7.66
CA PRO A 298 19.95 27.47 -7.50
C PRO A 298 19.88 26.82 -6.11
N ARG A 299 20.95 26.89 -5.29
CA ARG A 299 20.98 26.39 -3.91
C ARG A 299 21.98 27.17 -3.02
N PRO A 300 21.59 28.25 -2.31
CA PRO A 300 22.49 28.86 -1.31
C PRO A 300 22.96 27.90 -0.19
N LYS A 301 24.02 28.26 0.54
CA LYS A 301 24.39 27.80 1.92
C LYS A 301 23.31 28.00 3.00
N PRO A 302 22.82 27.08 3.86
CA PRO A 302 22.24 27.52 5.14
C PRO A 302 23.38 28.06 6.03
N SER A 303 23.10 29.05 6.88
CA SER A 303 24.08 29.59 7.83
C SER A 303 24.53 28.56 8.87
N ALA A 304 23.71 27.54 9.17
CA ALA A 304 24.04 26.41 10.02
C ALA A 304 23.19 25.16 9.67
N PRO A 305 23.70 23.93 9.86
CA PRO A 305 22.94 22.71 9.63
C PRO A 305 21.84 22.49 10.70
N PRO A 306 20.70 21.88 10.36
CA PRO A 306 19.69 21.48 11.34
C PRO A 306 20.28 20.57 12.43
N GLN A 307 19.88 20.78 13.68
CA GLN A 307 20.32 20.01 14.84
C GLN A 307 19.27 18.97 15.22
N LEU A 308 19.69 17.69 15.34
CA LEU A 308 18.83 16.62 15.83
C LEU A 308 18.55 16.82 17.32
N VAL A 309 17.26 16.93 17.69
CA VAL A 309 16.84 17.12 19.09
C VAL A 309 16.05 15.93 19.64
N SER A 310 15.47 15.09 18.78
CA SER A 310 14.82 13.84 19.18
C SER A 310 14.88 12.81 18.05
N ARG A 311 15.28 11.57 18.38
CA ARG A 311 15.17 10.40 17.49
C ARG A 311 13.74 9.85 17.41
N LYS A 312 12.86 10.27 18.31
CA LYS A 312 11.43 9.93 18.25
C LYS A 312 10.78 10.83 17.22
N GLY A 313 10.23 10.25 16.16
CA GLY A 313 9.49 10.95 15.13
C GLY A 313 8.15 11.47 15.64
N GLY A 314 7.89 12.77 15.54
CA GLY A 314 6.63 13.35 15.98
C GLY A 314 6.47 14.83 15.69
N ALA A 315 5.25 15.36 15.82
CA ALA A 315 4.96 16.78 15.67
C ALA A 315 5.46 17.57 16.90
N PRO A 316 6.37 18.56 16.73
CA PRO A 316 6.92 19.34 17.83
C PRO A 316 6.06 20.56 18.23
N ALA A 317 6.11 20.94 19.51
CA ALA A 317 5.50 22.17 20.02
C ALA A 317 6.35 22.82 21.12
N TRP A 318 6.78 24.06 20.88
CA TRP A 318 7.58 24.84 21.82
C TRP A 318 6.77 25.36 23.01
N SER A 319 7.35 25.23 24.21
CA SER A 319 6.87 25.95 25.38
C SER A 319 7.08 27.46 25.21
N PRO A 320 6.23 28.31 25.81
CA PRO A 320 6.37 29.77 25.71
C PRO A 320 7.68 30.33 26.29
N ASP A 321 8.34 29.60 27.19
CA ASP A 321 9.65 29.97 27.74
C ASP A 321 10.85 29.51 26.88
N GLY A 322 10.59 28.74 25.80
CA GLY A 322 11.59 28.27 24.86
C GLY A 322 12.53 27.19 25.42
N LYS A 323 12.20 26.56 26.56
CA LYS A 323 13.06 25.57 27.24
C LYS A 323 12.62 24.13 27.03
N THR A 324 11.40 23.90 26.57
CA THR A 324 10.79 22.57 26.43
C THR A 324 10.15 22.43 25.04
N LEU A 325 10.31 21.25 24.44
CA LEU A 325 9.53 20.78 23.31
C LEU A 325 8.60 19.65 23.78
N LEU A 326 7.32 19.76 23.43
CA LEU A 326 6.45 18.59 23.38
C LEU A 326 6.60 17.93 22.00
N VAL A 327 6.65 16.62 21.96
CA VAL A 327 6.69 15.84 20.71
C VAL A 327 5.57 14.82 20.75
N SER A 328 4.59 14.90 19.85
CA SER A 328 3.57 13.86 19.70
C SER A 328 3.95 12.89 18.60
N GLY A 329 4.10 11.61 18.94
CA GLY A 329 4.53 10.57 18.01
C GLY A 329 3.66 10.47 16.78
N LEU A 330 4.29 10.31 15.62
CA LEU A 330 3.59 10.00 14.37
C LEU A 330 3.75 8.50 14.07
N PRO A 331 2.80 7.87 13.35
CA PRO A 331 2.99 6.52 12.90
C PRO A 331 4.12 6.48 11.86
N ASP A 332 4.75 5.32 11.70
CA ASP A 332 5.70 5.12 10.60
C ASP A 332 5.00 5.47 9.26
N PRO A 333 5.74 6.09 8.31
CA PRO A 333 5.19 6.50 7.03
C PRO A 333 4.51 5.30 6.35
N GLN A 334 3.20 5.41 6.19
CA GLN A 334 2.37 4.33 5.65
C GLN A 334 2.69 4.13 4.17
N PRO A 335 2.60 2.90 3.62
CA PRO A 335 2.73 2.69 2.18
C PRO A 335 1.70 3.52 1.42
N VAL A 336 2.12 4.10 0.29
CA VAL A 336 1.41 5.18 -0.42
C VAL A 336 0.22 4.66 -1.26
N TYR A 337 0.16 3.36 -1.56
CA TYR A 337 -1.00 2.76 -2.26
C TYR A 337 -1.20 1.29 -1.89
N ASN A 338 -2.45 0.86 -1.70
CA ASN A 338 -2.84 -0.52 -1.33
C ASN A 338 -3.78 -1.17 -2.35
N GLY A 339 -3.96 -0.56 -3.53
CA GLY A 339 -5.00 -0.98 -4.49
C GLY A 339 -6.39 -0.43 -4.16
N ASN A 340 -6.55 0.41 -3.12
CA ASN A 340 -7.83 1.01 -2.74
C ASN A 340 -7.98 2.43 -3.35
N PRO A 341 -8.95 2.64 -4.24
CA PRO A 341 -9.22 3.94 -4.87
C PRO A 341 -9.76 5.03 -3.95
N LEU A 342 -10.32 4.65 -2.80
CA LEU A 342 -10.98 5.56 -1.89
C LEU A 342 -10.02 6.14 -0.85
N ARG A 343 -8.81 5.59 -0.76
CA ARG A 343 -7.79 6.06 0.16
C ARG A 343 -7.28 7.41 -0.31
N ASN A 344 -7.34 8.39 0.58
CA ASN A 344 -6.83 9.74 0.33
C ASN A 344 -5.97 10.22 1.50
N ASP A 345 -5.14 11.22 1.24
CA ASP A 345 -4.16 11.76 2.20
C ASP A 345 -4.80 12.63 3.29
N VAL A 346 -6.12 12.85 3.24
CA VAL A 346 -6.87 13.64 4.25
C VAL A 346 -7.66 12.79 5.24
N GLU A 347 -7.80 11.48 4.98
CA GLU A 347 -8.39 10.55 5.93
C GLU A 347 -7.61 10.57 7.25
N ALA A 348 -8.36 10.60 8.36
CA ALA A 348 -7.78 10.56 9.68
C ALA A 348 -6.80 9.38 9.81
N PRO A 349 -5.68 9.57 10.54
CA PRO A 349 -4.73 8.49 10.78
C PRO A 349 -5.42 7.27 11.41
N PRO A 350 -4.84 6.06 11.29
CA PRO A 350 -5.43 4.86 11.85
C PRO A 350 -5.78 5.09 13.33
N LEU A 351 -7.05 4.84 13.67
CA LEU A 351 -7.62 5.04 15.01
C LEU A 351 -6.88 4.26 16.11
N PHE A 352 -6.24 3.16 15.73
CA PHE A 352 -5.41 2.32 16.59
C PHE A 352 -4.07 2.15 15.88
N ALA A 353 -2.97 2.61 16.48
CA ALA A 353 -1.63 2.46 15.90
C ALA A 353 -0.72 1.64 16.83
N LEU A 354 0.33 1.08 16.22
CA LEU A 354 1.30 0.22 16.89
C LEU A 354 2.10 1.00 17.94
N ASN A 355 2.50 0.28 19.00
CA ASN A 355 2.94 0.69 20.36
C ASN A 355 4.04 1.77 20.56
N ALA A 356 4.28 2.68 19.62
CA ALA A 356 5.08 3.90 19.83
C ALA A 356 4.48 5.15 19.15
N ALA A 357 3.53 4.97 18.23
CA ALA A 357 2.85 6.07 17.57
C ALA A 357 1.93 6.80 18.56
N PHE A 358 1.80 8.12 18.39
CA PHE A 358 0.84 8.95 19.10
C PHE A 358 0.98 9.01 20.64
N GLN A 359 2.18 8.84 21.15
CA GLN A 359 2.53 9.17 22.52
C GLN A 359 3.04 10.62 22.60
N LEU A 360 2.83 11.29 23.73
CA LEU A 360 3.34 12.64 23.98
C LEU A 360 4.60 12.59 24.85
N TRP A 361 5.71 13.14 24.37
CA TRP A 361 6.97 13.23 25.14
C TRP A 361 7.33 14.67 25.45
N ARG A 362 7.98 14.86 26.60
CA ARG A 362 8.60 16.12 26.97
C ARG A 362 10.11 16.06 26.76
N VAL A 363 10.63 16.90 25.87
CA VAL A 363 12.04 16.98 25.51
C VAL A 363 12.59 18.34 25.95
N ALA A 364 13.75 18.37 26.61
CA ALA A 364 14.44 19.62 26.89
C ALA A 364 15.02 20.19 25.58
N ALA A 365 14.86 21.48 25.34
CA ALA A 365 15.38 22.12 24.13
C ALA A 365 16.06 23.46 24.52
N PRO A 366 17.21 23.84 23.92
CA PRO A 366 17.83 23.29 22.70
C PRO A 366 19.05 22.36 22.93
N LEU A 367 19.20 21.69 24.08
CA LEU A 367 20.37 20.82 24.32
C LEU A 367 20.41 19.61 23.36
N PRO A 368 21.58 19.09 22.98
CA PRO A 368 21.69 17.92 22.11
C PRO A 368 21.08 16.68 22.77
N VAL A 369 20.40 15.86 21.96
CA VAL A 369 19.76 14.55 22.22
C VAL A 369 19.72 14.12 23.70
N HIS A 370 18.57 14.36 24.36
CA HIS A 370 18.28 13.77 25.66
C HIS A 370 17.24 12.66 25.48
N GLU A 371 17.67 11.39 25.50
CA GLU A 371 16.76 10.24 25.33
C GLU A 371 15.86 10.01 26.56
N ASP A 372 16.21 10.58 27.72
CA ASP A 372 15.42 10.43 28.96
C ASP A 372 14.24 11.42 29.08
N GLY A 373 13.81 12.02 27.98
CA GLY A 373 12.60 12.84 27.97
C GLY A 373 11.40 12.04 28.51
N GLY A 374 10.78 12.54 29.58
CA GLY A 374 9.68 11.84 30.26
C GLY A 374 8.46 11.68 29.35
N LEU A 375 7.96 10.44 29.24
CA LEU A 375 6.65 10.15 28.65
C LEU A 375 5.58 10.90 29.46
N VAL A 376 4.74 11.68 28.79
CA VAL A 376 3.62 12.37 29.42
C VAL A 376 2.50 11.36 29.61
N THR A 377 2.23 10.97 30.85
CA THR A 377 1.05 10.17 31.19
C THR A 377 -0.14 11.11 31.37
N ALA A 378 -1.22 10.87 30.63
CA ALA A 378 -2.37 11.76 30.64
C ALA A 378 -3.59 11.07 31.23
N GLU A 379 -4.28 11.79 32.11
CA GLU A 379 -5.56 11.37 32.69
C GLU A 379 -6.70 11.83 31.77
N ILE A 380 -6.74 11.34 30.54
CA ILE A 380 -7.90 11.52 29.66
C ILE A 380 -8.86 10.36 29.86
N ALA A 381 -10.13 10.67 30.14
CA ALA A 381 -11.21 9.68 30.21
C ALA A 381 -12.24 9.94 29.10
N PRO A 382 -12.14 9.24 27.95
CA PRO A 382 -13.12 9.37 26.86
C PRO A 382 -14.52 8.98 27.32
N SER A 383 -15.54 9.61 26.73
CA SER A 383 -16.94 9.26 27.01
C SER A 383 -17.35 7.97 26.28
N PRO A 384 -18.34 7.21 26.80
CA PRO A 384 -18.98 6.10 26.07
C PRO A 384 -19.41 6.47 24.63
N THR A 385 -19.94 7.67 24.44
CA THR A 385 -20.35 8.21 23.14
C THR A 385 -19.16 8.43 22.20
N THR A 386 -17.99 8.81 22.73
CA THR A 386 -16.75 8.91 21.97
C THR A 386 -16.36 7.54 21.41
N PHE A 387 -16.38 6.49 22.24
CA PHE A 387 -16.03 5.14 21.78
C PHE A 387 -17.00 4.59 20.73
N ALA A 388 -18.30 4.79 20.90
CA ALA A 388 -19.30 4.39 19.91
C ALA A 388 -19.09 5.12 18.56
N ALA A 389 -18.73 6.41 18.57
CA ALA A 389 -18.44 7.14 17.34
C ALA A 389 -17.18 6.63 16.63
N MET A 390 -16.14 6.21 17.37
CA MET A 390 -14.94 5.58 16.79
C MET A 390 -15.26 4.24 16.14
N PHE A 391 -16.06 3.41 16.81
CA PHE A 391 -16.57 2.16 16.24
C PHE A 391 -17.37 2.43 14.95
N ASP A 392 -18.31 3.37 15.00
CA ASP A 392 -19.13 3.75 13.85
C ASP A 392 -18.28 4.22 12.67
N ARG A 393 -17.15 4.91 12.95
CA ARG A 393 -16.23 5.33 11.90
C ARG A 393 -15.52 4.16 11.25
N VAL A 394 -14.87 3.28 12.01
CA VAL A 394 -14.22 2.09 11.42
C VAL A 394 -15.22 1.32 10.57
N TRP A 395 -16.44 1.15 11.11
CA TRP A 395 -17.52 0.49 10.39
C TRP A 395 -17.90 1.22 9.09
N ASN A 396 -18.07 2.53 9.13
CA ASN A 396 -18.42 3.35 7.96
C ASN A 396 -17.30 3.36 6.92
N THR A 397 -16.04 3.48 7.33
CA THR A 397 -14.88 3.44 6.45
C THR A 397 -14.84 2.13 5.68
N LEU A 398 -14.91 0.99 6.37
CA LEU A 398 -14.92 -0.32 5.73
C LEU A 398 -16.19 -0.55 4.89
N ARG A 399 -17.35 -0.02 5.32
CA ARG A 399 -18.57 -0.02 4.50
C ARG A 399 -18.34 0.70 3.19
N THR A 400 -17.82 1.91 3.23
CA THR A 400 -17.56 2.72 2.02
C THR A 400 -16.53 2.04 1.13
N MET A 401 -15.50 1.40 1.71
CA MET A 401 -14.46 0.71 0.97
C MET A 401 -14.95 -0.59 0.29
N TYR A 402 -15.75 -1.41 0.97
CA TYR A 402 -16.00 -2.79 0.54
C TYR A 402 -17.48 -3.15 0.36
N TYR A 403 -18.40 -2.41 1.00
CA TYR A 403 -19.81 -2.80 1.12
C TYR A 403 -20.79 -1.68 0.69
N GLY A 404 -20.31 -0.63 0.03
CA GLY A 404 -21.08 0.58 -0.30
C GLY A 404 -21.93 0.49 -1.58
N ALA A 405 -21.74 -0.56 -2.39
CA ALA A 405 -22.22 -0.61 -3.78
C ALA A 405 -23.21 -1.76 -4.11
N ALA A 406 -23.72 -2.52 -3.14
CA ALA A 406 -24.64 -3.62 -3.45
C ALA A 406 -26.09 -3.14 -3.55
N PRO A 407 -26.84 -3.46 -4.64
CA PRO A 407 -28.29 -3.39 -4.60
C PRO A 407 -28.80 -4.38 -3.54
N ALA A 408 -29.81 -3.97 -2.76
CA ALA A 408 -30.46 -4.83 -1.78
C ALA A 408 -31.11 -6.04 -2.48
N SER A 409 -30.48 -7.21 -2.45
CA SER A 409 -31.11 -8.48 -2.85
C SER A 409 -31.95 -9.00 -1.69
N LYS A 410 -33.15 -9.51 -1.99
CA LYS A 410 -34.12 -9.91 -0.95
C LYS A 410 -33.79 -11.24 -0.25
N GLU A 411 -32.91 -12.09 -0.78
CA GLU A 411 -32.38 -13.28 -0.12
C GLU A 411 -31.34 -14.02 -1.01
N PRO A 412 -30.25 -14.62 -0.44
CA PRO A 412 -29.76 -14.45 0.93
C PRO A 412 -29.28 -13.00 1.17
N PRO A 413 -29.07 -12.59 2.45
CA PRO A 413 -28.62 -11.23 2.78
C PRO A 413 -27.32 -10.90 2.06
N SER A 414 -27.26 -9.71 1.44
CA SER A 414 -26.06 -9.25 0.76
C SER A 414 -24.91 -9.04 1.75
N ALA A 415 -23.67 -8.95 1.26
CA ALA A 415 -22.52 -8.61 2.12
C ALA A 415 -22.74 -7.27 2.87
N ALA A 416 -23.46 -6.32 2.26
CA ALA A 416 -23.82 -5.06 2.90
C ALA A 416 -24.81 -5.25 4.06
N ASP A 417 -25.80 -6.14 3.91
CA ASP A 417 -26.76 -6.47 4.98
C ASP A 417 -26.05 -7.19 6.14
N GLN A 418 -25.15 -8.12 5.82
CA GLN A 418 -24.33 -8.81 6.81
C GLN A 418 -23.44 -7.83 7.59
N TRP A 419 -22.80 -6.88 6.88
CA TRP A 419 -22.01 -5.83 7.51
C TRP A 419 -22.85 -4.91 8.41
N ALA A 420 -24.07 -4.56 8.00
CA ALA A 420 -25.01 -3.80 8.82
C ALA A 420 -25.43 -4.57 10.08
N SER A 421 -25.74 -5.86 9.96
CA SER A 421 -26.06 -6.71 11.10
C SER A 421 -24.91 -6.77 12.12
N LEU A 422 -23.65 -6.82 11.68
CA LEU A 422 -22.50 -6.81 12.59
C LEU A 422 -22.42 -5.51 13.41
N LYS A 423 -22.79 -4.37 12.81
CA LYS A 423 -22.89 -3.09 13.55
C LYS A 423 -23.92 -3.17 14.66
N GLU A 424 -25.12 -3.65 14.36
CA GLU A 424 -26.21 -3.74 15.34
C GLU A 424 -25.84 -4.65 16.53
N GLN A 425 -25.11 -5.73 16.26
CA GLN A 425 -24.65 -6.67 17.28
C GLN A 425 -23.53 -6.11 18.16
N LEU A 426 -22.54 -5.42 17.57
CA LEU A 426 -21.31 -5.04 18.26
C LEU A 426 -21.32 -3.61 18.81
N ARG A 427 -22.09 -2.70 18.21
CA ARG A 427 -22.15 -1.29 18.65
C ARG A 427 -22.58 -1.11 20.11
N PRO A 428 -23.54 -1.88 20.69
CA PRO A 428 -23.86 -1.79 22.11
C PRO A 428 -22.66 -2.09 23.02
N ARG A 429 -21.77 -3.01 22.62
CA ARG A 429 -20.54 -3.32 23.36
C ARG A 429 -19.50 -2.20 23.23
N ALA A 430 -19.41 -1.57 22.06
CA ALA A 430 -18.57 -0.37 21.89
C ALA A 430 -19.05 0.80 22.78
N LEU A 431 -20.37 0.98 22.93
CA LEU A 431 -20.95 1.97 23.84
C LEU A 431 -20.69 1.62 25.32
N ALA A 432 -20.62 0.34 25.67
CA ALA A 432 -20.35 -0.12 27.03
C ALA A 432 -18.84 -0.17 27.38
N ALA A 433 -17.95 0.09 26.41
CA ALA A 433 -16.51 0.08 26.61
C ALA A 433 -16.08 1.09 27.68
N LYS A 434 -15.18 0.68 28.57
CA LYS A 434 -14.67 1.52 29.67
C LYS A 434 -13.24 2.02 29.41
N SER A 435 -12.60 1.47 28.38
CA SER A 435 -11.23 1.76 27.99
C SER A 435 -11.04 1.63 26.48
N GLU A 436 -9.94 2.17 25.96
CA GLU A 436 -9.54 1.96 24.57
C GLU A 436 -9.33 0.48 24.24
N SER A 437 -8.77 -0.30 25.18
CA SER A 437 -8.54 -1.73 24.98
C SER A 437 -9.85 -2.51 24.85
N ASP A 438 -10.89 -2.12 25.59
CA ASP A 438 -12.23 -2.72 25.45
C ASP A 438 -12.80 -2.42 24.06
N LEU A 439 -12.71 -1.16 23.62
CA LEU A 439 -13.17 -0.75 22.29
C LEU A 439 -12.40 -1.46 21.18
N GLU A 440 -11.06 -1.50 21.28
CA GLU A 440 -10.21 -2.15 20.28
C GLU A 440 -10.57 -3.62 20.15
N SER A 441 -10.90 -4.30 21.26
CA SER A 441 -11.33 -5.71 21.24
C SER A 441 -12.64 -5.90 20.48
N VAL A 442 -13.60 -4.97 20.61
CA VAL A 442 -14.87 -5.00 19.84
C VAL A 442 -14.61 -4.75 18.35
N ILE A 443 -13.65 -3.89 18.02
CA ILE A 443 -13.29 -3.58 16.63
C ILE A 443 -12.49 -4.72 16.00
N ASP A 444 -11.59 -5.38 16.74
CA ASP A 444 -10.90 -6.60 16.32
C ASP A 444 -11.91 -7.69 15.92
N GLU A 445 -12.97 -7.85 16.72
CA GLU A 445 -14.06 -8.79 16.44
C GLU A 445 -14.85 -8.40 15.18
N LEU A 446 -15.22 -7.12 15.04
CA LEU A 446 -15.87 -6.61 13.83
C LEU A 446 -15.03 -6.88 12.57
N VAL A 447 -13.72 -6.64 12.66
CA VAL A 447 -12.77 -6.76 11.55
C VAL A 447 -12.51 -8.21 11.18
N ALA A 448 -12.38 -9.10 12.18
CA ALA A 448 -12.22 -10.53 11.95
C ALA A 448 -13.50 -11.18 11.38
N ALA A 449 -14.67 -10.63 11.70
CA ALA A 449 -15.98 -11.14 11.26
C ALA A 449 -16.47 -10.53 9.93
N GLN A 450 -15.64 -9.78 9.21
CA GLN A 450 -16.00 -9.19 7.92
C GLN A 450 -16.60 -10.25 6.97
N PRO A 451 -17.75 -9.97 6.33
CA PRO A 451 -18.29 -10.84 5.29
C PRO A 451 -17.39 -10.80 4.04
N LEU A 452 -17.68 -11.68 3.06
CA LEU A 452 -16.95 -11.64 1.79
C LEU A 452 -17.17 -10.30 1.08
N ILE A 453 -16.09 -9.68 0.64
CA ILE A 453 -16.07 -8.42 -0.09
C ILE A 453 -16.61 -8.63 -1.50
N LYS A 454 -16.15 -9.69 -2.19
CA LYS A 454 -16.64 -10.07 -3.51
C LYS A 454 -17.58 -11.27 -3.40
N PRO A 455 -18.66 -11.30 -4.20
CA PRO A 455 -19.58 -12.43 -4.21
C PRO A 455 -18.87 -13.67 -4.77
N VAL A 456 -19.31 -14.84 -4.32
CA VAL A 456 -18.87 -16.12 -4.87
C VAL A 456 -19.41 -16.24 -6.30
N VAL A 457 -18.55 -16.51 -7.28
CA VAL A 457 -18.94 -16.74 -8.67
C VAL A 457 -18.86 -18.21 -8.99
N THR A 458 -19.96 -18.81 -9.44
CA THR A 458 -20.03 -20.22 -9.82
C THR A 458 -20.60 -20.40 -11.21
N SER A 459 -20.18 -21.46 -11.90
CA SER A 459 -20.73 -21.83 -13.21
C SER A 459 -20.77 -23.35 -13.38
N ASN A 460 -21.64 -23.80 -14.30
CA ASN A 460 -21.67 -25.19 -14.79
C ASN A 460 -20.90 -25.40 -16.10
N GLY A 461 -20.30 -24.33 -16.65
CA GLY A 461 -19.49 -24.37 -17.85
C GLY A 461 -18.04 -24.08 -17.53
N ALA A 462 -17.67 -22.81 -17.39
CA ALA A 462 -16.32 -22.36 -17.09
C ALA A 462 -16.30 -21.07 -16.28
N VAL A 463 -15.17 -20.79 -15.64
CA VAL A 463 -14.91 -19.50 -15.00
C VAL A 463 -13.53 -19.00 -15.44
N VAL A 464 -13.45 -17.70 -15.71
CA VAL A 464 -12.21 -16.98 -16.00
C VAL A 464 -11.97 -15.98 -14.87
N VAL A 465 -10.81 -16.06 -14.23
CA VAL A 465 -10.41 -15.11 -13.18
C VAL A 465 -9.11 -14.45 -13.57
N SER A 466 -9.08 -13.12 -13.68
CA SER A 466 -7.88 -12.37 -14.04
C SER A 466 -7.76 -11.04 -13.31
N GLY A 467 -6.63 -10.36 -13.52
CA GLY A 467 -6.25 -9.10 -12.90
C GLY A 467 -7.24 -7.94 -13.11
N HIS A 468 -8.01 -7.99 -14.19
CA HIS A 468 -8.89 -6.91 -14.64
C HIS A 468 -10.19 -7.43 -15.27
N PRO A 469 -11.36 -6.77 -15.09
CA PRO A 469 -12.64 -7.31 -15.53
C PRO A 469 -12.73 -7.48 -17.05
N LEU A 470 -12.20 -6.52 -17.81
CA LEU A 470 -12.19 -6.57 -19.27
C LEU A 470 -11.33 -7.72 -19.83
N ALA A 471 -10.28 -8.13 -19.09
CA ALA A 471 -9.46 -9.27 -19.50
C ALA A 471 -10.16 -10.60 -19.19
N SER A 472 -10.82 -10.71 -18.03
CA SER A 472 -11.66 -11.88 -17.73
C SER A 472 -12.78 -12.05 -18.75
N GLU A 473 -13.40 -10.95 -19.17
CA GLU A 473 -14.41 -10.95 -20.23
C GLU A 473 -13.84 -11.40 -21.58
N ALA A 474 -12.63 -10.97 -21.97
CA ALA A 474 -11.98 -11.46 -23.19
C ALA A 474 -11.81 -12.99 -23.17
N GLY A 475 -11.45 -13.58 -22.03
CA GLY A 475 -11.42 -15.04 -21.86
C GLY A 475 -12.80 -15.70 -21.96
N ARG A 476 -13.84 -15.08 -21.38
CA ARG A 476 -15.22 -15.56 -21.46
C ARG A 476 -15.72 -15.61 -22.92
N LEU A 477 -15.39 -14.59 -23.72
CA LEU A 477 -15.71 -14.52 -25.15
C LEU A 477 -15.05 -15.65 -25.96
N ALA A 478 -13.87 -16.13 -25.54
CA ALA A 478 -13.23 -17.29 -26.18
C ALA A 478 -14.07 -18.56 -25.99
N PHE A 479 -14.63 -18.78 -24.79
CA PHE A 479 -15.57 -19.89 -24.54
C PHE A 479 -16.88 -19.75 -25.32
N GLU A 480 -17.42 -18.53 -25.47
CA GLU A 480 -18.61 -18.31 -26.31
C GLU A 480 -18.41 -18.73 -27.77
N LYS A 481 -17.18 -18.61 -28.27
CA LYS A 481 -16.78 -19.07 -29.61
C LYS A 481 -16.45 -20.58 -29.67
N GLY A 482 -16.60 -21.30 -28.55
CA GLY A 482 -16.34 -22.74 -28.45
C GLY A 482 -14.90 -23.11 -28.10
N GLY A 483 -14.10 -22.15 -27.61
CA GLY A 483 -12.73 -22.36 -27.16
C GLY A 483 -12.60 -23.18 -25.88
N ASN A 484 -11.37 -23.58 -25.56
CA ASN A 484 -11.01 -24.22 -24.30
C ASN A 484 -10.27 -23.25 -23.35
N VAL A 485 -9.80 -23.76 -22.21
CA VAL A 485 -9.03 -22.97 -21.22
C VAL A 485 -7.76 -22.31 -21.80
N VAL A 486 -7.16 -22.88 -22.84
CA VAL A 486 -5.95 -22.34 -23.51
C VAL A 486 -6.31 -21.18 -24.44
N ASP A 487 -7.41 -21.30 -25.19
CA ASP A 487 -7.91 -20.18 -26.00
C ASP A 487 -8.27 -18.98 -25.11
N ALA A 488 -8.94 -19.26 -23.98
CA ALA A 488 -9.26 -18.24 -22.99
C ALA A 488 -8.00 -17.61 -22.36
N MET A 489 -6.96 -18.40 -22.04
CA MET A 489 -5.66 -17.89 -21.57
C MET A 489 -5.09 -16.86 -22.55
N ILE A 490 -5.09 -17.16 -23.85
CA ILE A 490 -4.50 -16.29 -24.86
C ILE A 490 -5.23 -14.95 -24.94
N ALA A 491 -6.56 -14.98 -24.96
CA ALA A 491 -7.38 -13.77 -24.98
C ALA A 491 -7.17 -12.92 -23.71
N VAL A 492 -7.13 -13.56 -22.53
CA VAL A 492 -6.84 -12.89 -21.26
C VAL A 492 -5.46 -12.24 -21.28
N SER A 493 -4.42 -12.97 -21.70
CA SER A 493 -3.04 -12.46 -21.72
C SER A 493 -2.86 -11.23 -22.61
N PHE A 494 -3.43 -11.22 -23.82
CA PHE A 494 -3.36 -10.05 -24.69
C PHE A 494 -4.15 -8.86 -24.11
N ALA A 495 -5.33 -9.12 -23.54
CA ALA A 495 -6.13 -8.07 -22.92
C ALA A 495 -5.43 -7.45 -21.69
N LEU A 496 -4.85 -8.28 -20.81
CA LEU A 496 -4.07 -7.79 -19.65
C LEU A 496 -2.89 -6.92 -20.07
N GLY A 497 -2.24 -7.21 -21.20
CA GLY A 497 -1.19 -6.34 -21.74
C GLY A 497 -1.67 -4.94 -22.12
N VAL A 498 -2.98 -4.71 -22.28
CA VAL A 498 -3.60 -3.42 -22.62
C VAL A 498 -4.17 -2.73 -21.39
N VAL A 499 -4.82 -3.47 -20.49
CA VAL A 499 -5.57 -2.92 -19.34
C VAL A 499 -4.78 -2.91 -18.04
N GLU A 500 -3.75 -3.75 -17.93
CA GLU A 500 -2.71 -3.71 -16.88
C GLU A 500 -1.30 -3.64 -17.54
N PRO A 501 -1.04 -2.69 -18.46
CA PRO A 501 0.19 -2.64 -19.27
C PRO A 501 1.45 -2.45 -18.43
N GLU A 502 1.30 -1.96 -17.21
CA GLU A 502 2.37 -1.71 -16.26
C GLU A 502 2.79 -2.97 -15.49
N ALA A 503 1.95 -4.02 -15.49
CA ALA A 503 2.21 -5.27 -14.80
C ALA A 503 2.65 -6.39 -15.75
N SER A 504 2.10 -6.42 -16.97
CA SER A 504 2.36 -7.48 -17.97
C SER A 504 2.13 -6.98 -19.40
N GLY A 505 2.52 -7.78 -20.39
CA GLY A 505 2.27 -7.50 -21.80
C GLY A 505 3.24 -8.21 -22.72
N VAL A 506 3.18 -7.93 -24.03
CA VAL A 506 4.03 -8.59 -25.03
C VAL A 506 5.53 -8.32 -24.85
N GLY A 507 5.91 -7.26 -24.14
CA GLY A 507 7.29 -6.96 -23.73
C GLY A 507 7.74 -7.70 -22.45
N GLY A 508 6.87 -8.53 -21.88
CA GLY A 508 7.10 -9.30 -20.66
C GLY A 508 7.40 -10.78 -20.88
N ASP A 509 7.18 -11.55 -19.82
CA ASP A 509 7.38 -12.99 -19.78
C ASP A 509 6.35 -13.68 -18.87
N GLY A 510 6.44 -15.02 -18.76
CA GLY A 510 5.66 -15.76 -17.78
C GLY A 510 5.79 -17.27 -17.85
N SER A 511 4.89 -17.95 -17.16
CA SER A 511 4.76 -19.41 -17.13
C SER A 511 3.30 -19.81 -16.90
N ALA A 512 2.89 -20.92 -17.51
CA ALA A 512 1.57 -21.50 -17.33
C ALA A 512 1.66 -22.98 -16.95
N VAL A 513 0.88 -23.42 -15.96
CA VAL A 513 0.67 -24.84 -15.65
C VAL A 513 -0.67 -25.25 -16.21
N LEU A 514 -0.67 -26.20 -17.14
CA LEU A 514 -1.83 -26.61 -17.92
C LEU A 514 -2.18 -28.07 -17.65
N TYR A 515 -3.47 -28.33 -17.47
CA TYR A 515 -4.06 -29.64 -17.53
C TYR A 515 -5.32 -29.60 -18.39
N LEU A 516 -5.37 -30.49 -19.39
CA LEU A 516 -6.58 -30.78 -20.15
C LEU A 516 -7.05 -32.20 -19.81
N LYS A 517 -8.36 -32.40 -19.71
CA LYS A 517 -8.99 -33.70 -19.53
C LYS A 517 -8.48 -34.68 -20.58
N GLY A 518 -8.02 -35.85 -20.11
CA GLY A 518 -7.41 -36.88 -20.94
C GLY A 518 -5.88 -36.82 -20.99
N MET A 519 -5.25 -35.75 -20.51
CA MET A 519 -3.81 -35.74 -20.24
C MET A 519 -3.50 -36.67 -19.08
N LYS A 520 -2.37 -37.39 -19.18
CA LYS A 520 -1.90 -38.27 -18.11
C LYS A 520 -1.45 -37.48 -16.88
N LYS A 521 -0.83 -36.31 -17.10
CA LYS A 521 -0.33 -35.38 -16.07
C LYS A 521 -0.34 -33.96 -16.63
N PRO A 522 -0.34 -32.92 -15.78
CA PRO A 522 -0.15 -31.54 -16.23
C PRO A 522 1.20 -31.30 -16.91
N THR A 523 1.29 -30.23 -17.68
CA THR A 523 2.52 -29.73 -18.32
C THR A 523 2.77 -28.26 -17.95
N VAL A 524 4.00 -27.78 -18.15
CA VAL A 524 4.36 -26.37 -17.96
C VAL A 524 4.75 -25.77 -19.31
N ILE A 525 4.10 -24.67 -19.67
CA ILE A 525 4.51 -23.84 -20.82
C ILE A 525 5.30 -22.67 -20.24
N GLU A 526 6.62 -22.72 -20.39
CA GLU A 526 7.54 -21.69 -19.95
C GLU A 526 7.88 -20.74 -21.08
N TYR A 527 7.63 -19.45 -20.85
CA TYR A 527 7.97 -18.38 -21.77
C TYR A 527 8.62 -17.24 -20.99
N LYS A 528 9.60 -17.63 -20.16
CA LYS A 528 10.49 -16.74 -19.41
C LYS A 528 11.35 -15.91 -20.36
N ASP A 529 11.55 -14.63 -20.02
CA ASP A 529 12.46 -13.75 -20.74
C ASP A 529 13.89 -14.33 -20.72
N MET A 530 14.70 -13.90 -21.67
CA MET A 530 16.11 -14.29 -21.78
C MET A 530 17.02 -13.08 -21.79
N THR A 531 18.16 -13.16 -21.11
CA THR A 531 19.21 -12.14 -21.21
C THR A 531 19.71 -12.02 -22.65
N PRO A 532 19.88 -10.80 -23.20
CA PRO A 532 20.39 -10.61 -24.56
C PRO A 532 21.82 -11.15 -24.71
N MET A 533 22.26 -11.41 -25.95
CA MET A 533 23.63 -11.83 -26.24
C MET A 533 24.69 -10.86 -25.71
N ARG A 534 24.35 -9.56 -25.66
CA ARG A 534 25.21 -8.48 -25.15
C ARG A 534 25.09 -8.25 -23.65
N ALA A 535 24.37 -9.12 -22.93
CA ALA A 535 24.21 -9.05 -21.49
C ALA A 535 25.43 -9.64 -20.74
N THR A 536 26.53 -8.90 -20.77
CA THR A 536 27.79 -9.26 -20.11
C THR A 536 28.16 -8.23 -19.05
N ALA A 537 28.81 -8.67 -17.97
CA ALA A 537 29.13 -7.80 -16.82
C ALA A 537 30.09 -6.64 -17.17
N ASP A 538 30.81 -6.74 -18.29
CA ASP A 538 31.74 -5.74 -18.82
C ASP A 538 31.09 -4.75 -19.82
N ASN A 539 29.80 -4.90 -20.13
CA ASN A 539 29.11 -4.00 -21.06
C ASN A 539 28.78 -2.66 -20.36
N PRO A 540 29.37 -1.52 -20.78
CA PRO A 540 29.18 -0.25 -20.11
C PRO A 540 27.76 0.31 -20.22
N LEU A 541 26.98 -0.08 -21.24
CA LEU A 541 25.58 0.35 -21.38
C LEU A 541 24.68 -0.24 -20.30
N LEU A 542 25.07 -1.38 -19.74
CA LEU A 542 24.32 -2.06 -18.68
C LEU A 542 24.67 -1.55 -17.30
N MET A 543 25.81 -0.88 -17.14
CA MET A 543 26.43 -0.64 -15.86
C MET A 543 26.34 0.82 -15.46
N GLN A 544 25.67 1.07 -14.34
CA GLN A 544 25.61 2.39 -13.69
C GLN A 544 25.95 2.22 -12.21
N ASP A 545 26.93 2.99 -11.72
CA ASP A 545 27.39 2.96 -10.32
C ASP A 545 27.72 1.54 -9.80
N GLY A 546 28.33 0.72 -10.68
CA GLY A 546 28.73 -0.66 -10.37
C GLY A 546 27.56 -1.66 -10.32
N ARG A 547 26.37 -1.30 -10.81
CA ARG A 547 25.18 -2.15 -10.84
C ARG A 547 24.56 -2.18 -12.22
N ILE A 548 23.74 -3.20 -12.47
CA ILE A 548 22.90 -3.25 -13.66
C ILE A 548 21.84 -2.14 -13.57
N VAL A 549 21.64 -1.39 -14.65
CA VAL A 549 20.58 -0.38 -14.78
C VAL A 549 19.19 -0.96 -14.48
N ALA A 550 18.34 -0.17 -13.82
CA ALA A 550 17.01 -0.60 -13.39
C ALA A 550 15.87 -0.21 -14.37
N ASP A 551 16.08 0.85 -15.15
CA ASP A 551 15.13 1.39 -16.13
C ASP A 551 15.82 1.71 -17.47
N GLY A 552 15.03 2.09 -18.47
CA GLY A 552 15.52 2.43 -19.80
C GLY A 552 15.80 1.23 -20.72
N PRO A 553 16.21 1.49 -21.97
CA PRO A 553 16.31 0.47 -23.02
C PRO A 553 17.38 -0.60 -22.75
N ALA A 554 18.44 -0.27 -21.99
CA ALA A 554 19.49 -1.21 -21.62
C ALA A 554 19.06 -2.26 -20.59
N ALA A 555 18.01 -2.00 -19.81
CA ALA A 555 17.52 -2.94 -18.78
C ALA A 555 16.65 -4.07 -19.34
N ALA A 556 16.30 -4.03 -20.63
CA ALA A 556 15.35 -4.95 -21.25
C ALA A 556 15.96 -6.34 -21.56
N ASN A 557 15.29 -7.40 -21.10
CA ASN A 557 15.53 -8.76 -21.60
C ASN A 557 14.62 -9.09 -22.80
N ILE A 558 14.96 -10.16 -23.51
CA ILE A 558 14.22 -10.69 -24.66
C ILE A 558 12.82 -11.12 -24.20
N PRO A 559 11.73 -10.49 -24.69
CA PRO A 559 10.37 -10.80 -24.25
C PRO A 559 9.88 -12.20 -24.68
N GLY A 560 9.10 -12.85 -23.82
CA GLY A 560 8.66 -14.23 -24.03
C GLY A 560 7.17 -14.46 -24.31
N VAL A 561 6.30 -13.53 -23.92
CA VAL A 561 4.84 -13.74 -23.92
C VAL A 561 4.30 -14.19 -25.28
N VAL A 562 4.67 -13.52 -26.38
CA VAL A 562 4.09 -13.83 -27.70
C VAL A 562 4.45 -15.25 -28.15
N ALA A 563 5.68 -15.71 -27.92
CA ALA A 563 6.07 -17.08 -28.30
C ALA A 563 5.37 -18.12 -27.43
N GLY A 564 5.18 -17.83 -26.13
CA GLY A 564 4.44 -18.72 -25.22
C GLY A 564 3.00 -18.92 -25.64
N LEU A 565 2.30 -17.82 -25.99
CA LEU A 565 0.90 -17.86 -26.43
C LEU A 565 0.74 -18.55 -27.78
N ASP A 566 1.64 -18.27 -28.74
CA ASP A 566 1.64 -18.90 -30.06
C ASP A 566 1.93 -20.42 -29.96
N TYR A 567 2.88 -20.82 -29.11
CA TYR A 567 3.15 -22.22 -28.82
C TYR A 567 1.94 -22.93 -28.19
N ALA A 568 1.32 -22.29 -27.18
CA ALA A 568 0.14 -22.81 -26.50
C ALA A 568 -1.04 -22.97 -27.48
N PHE A 569 -1.28 -21.98 -28.34
CA PHE A 569 -2.34 -22.03 -29.34
C PHE A 569 -2.17 -23.20 -30.32
N ARG A 570 -0.96 -23.35 -30.87
CA ARG A 570 -0.67 -24.40 -31.87
C ARG A 570 -0.70 -25.80 -31.29
N THR A 571 -0.31 -25.95 -30.02
CA THR A 571 -0.16 -27.27 -29.38
C THR A 571 -1.42 -27.71 -28.65
N TYR A 572 -2.09 -26.76 -27.98
CA TYR A 572 -3.17 -27.04 -27.01
C TYR A 572 -4.46 -26.23 -27.24
N GLY A 573 -4.50 -25.35 -28.25
CA GLY A 573 -5.73 -24.63 -28.63
C GLY A 573 -6.85 -25.59 -29.04
N SER A 574 -8.10 -25.16 -28.91
CA SER A 574 -9.26 -26.03 -29.20
C SER A 574 -9.39 -26.44 -30.67
N GLY A 575 -8.75 -25.70 -31.58
CA GLY A 575 -8.98 -25.78 -33.03
C GLY A 575 -10.33 -25.23 -33.49
N LYS A 576 -11.16 -24.69 -32.57
CA LYS A 576 -12.49 -24.13 -32.86
C LYS A 576 -12.50 -22.62 -32.95
N VAL A 577 -11.55 -21.96 -32.28
CA VAL A 577 -11.40 -20.50 -32.28
C VAL A 577 -10.17 -20.12 -33.08
N LYS A 578 -10.28 -19.08 -33.89
CA LYS A 578 -9.15 -18.59 -34.70
C LYS A 578 -8.24 -17.70 -33.87
N TRP A 579 -6.95 -17.67 -34.17
CA TRP A 579 -5.98 -16.79 -33.50
C TRP A 579 -6.44 -15.33 -33.53
N GLU A 580 -7.00 -14.91 -34.67
CA GLU A 580 -7.46 -13.54 -34.87
C GLU A 580 -8.57 -13.15 -33.90
N ASP A 581 -9.47 -14.09 -33.58
CA ASP A 581 -10.56 -13.89 -32.64
C ASP A 581 -10.06 -13.73 -31.20
N LEU A 582 -8.91 -14.32 -30.85
CA LEU A 582 -8.32 -14.25 -29.51
C LEU A 582 -7.55 -12.94 -29.28
N VAL A 583 -6.96 -12.36 -30.33
CA VAL A 583 -6.24 -11.07 -30.25
C VAL A 583 -7.20 -9.88 -30.40
N ALA A 584 -8.33 -10.05 -31.08
CA ALA A 584 -9.28 -8.98 -31.39
C ALA A 584 -9.77 -8.18 -30.17
N PRO A 585 -10.10 -8.77 -29.01
CA PRO A 585 -10.53 -8.00 -27.84
C PRO A 585 -9.47 -7.01 -27.36
N ALA A 586 -8.19 -7.42 -27.34
CA ALA A 586 -7.09 -6.55 -26.95
C ALA A 586 -6.88 -5.40 -27.95
N ILE A 587 -7.03 -5.67 -29.26
CA ILE A 587 -6.98 -4.62 -30.29
C ILE A 587 -8.08 -3.59 -30.06
N ALA A 588 -9.32 -4.02 -29.80
CA ALA A 588 -10.43 -3.11 -29.53
C ALA A 588 -10.19 -2.27 -28.27
N LEU A 589 -9.71 -2.89 -27.18
CA LEU A 589 -9.36 -2.19 -25.94
C LEU A 589 -8.26 -1.14 -26.15
N ALA A 590 -7.26 -1.45 -26.98
CA ALA A 590 -6.15 -0.54 -27.25
C ALA A 590 -6.55 0.57 -28.24
N ASP A 591 -7.42 0.26 -29.21
CA ASP A 591 -7.85 1.19 -30.26
C ASP A 591 -9.00 2.08 -29.79
N ASP A 592 -10.15 1.49 -29.46
CA ASP A 592 -11.36 2.23 -29.05
C ASP A 592 -11.23 2.82 -27.64
N GLY A 593 -10.25 2.30 -26.88
CA GLY A 593 -9.97 2.67 -25.52
C GLY A 593 -10.96 2.09 -24.51
N PHE A 594 -10.56 2.11 -23.25
CA PHE A 594 -11.38 1.66 -22.12
C PHE A 594 -11.46 2.74 -21.04
N ILE A 595 -12.48 2.65 -20.19
CA ILE A 595 -12.64 3.58 -19.07
C ILE A 595 -11.69 3.13 -17.95
N LEU A 596 -10.82 4.04 -17.54
CA LEU A 596 -9.87 3.79 -16.47
C LEU A 596 -10.59 3.59 -15.14
N ASP A 597 -10.24 2.53 -14.43
CA ASP A 597 -10.41 2.48 -12.98
C ASP A 597 -9.30 3.29 -12.30
N GLU A 598 -9.10 3.10 -11.01
CA GLU A 598 -8.08 3.82 -10.23
C GLU A 598 -6.73 3.10 -10.18
N GLY A 599 -6.67 1.84 -10.64
CA GLY A 599 -5.47 1.02 -10.63
C GLY A 599 -4.37 1.61 -11.50
N LEU A 600 -4.61 1.69 -12.81
CA LEU A 600 -3.63 2.19 -13.77
C LEU A 600 -3.26 3.67 -13.52
N PRO A 601 -4.19 4.62 -13.28
CA PRO A 601 -3.85 5.99 -12.87
C PRO A 601 -2.90 6.09 -11.68
N SER A 602 -3.15 5.32 -10.62
CA SER A 602 -2.28 5.30 -9.43
C SER A 602 -0.88 4.80 -9.77
N SER A 603 -0.80 3.80 -10.65
CA SER A 603 0.45 3.27 -11.20
C SER A 603 1.26 4.30 -11.96
N ILE A 604 0.59 5.01 -12.85
CA ILE A 604 1.20 6.05 -13.67
C ILE A 604 1.65 7.20 -12.77
N ALA A 605 0.87 7.57 -11.75
CA ALA A 605 1.28 8.59 -10.78
C ALA A 605 2.58 8.19 -10.05
N GLU A 606 2.66 6.96 -9.53
CA GLU A 606 3.87 6.48 -8.84
C GLU A 606 5.07 6.35 -9.80
N GLY A 607 4.81 5.93 -11.05
CA GLY A 607 5.81 5.78 -12.10
C GLY A 607 6.16 7.05 -12.87
N ARG A 608 5.50 8.19 -12.58
CA ARG A 608 5.54 9.41 -13.41
C ARG A 608 6.95 9.84 -13.77
N ARG A 609 7.82 9.97 -12.77
CA ARG A 609 9.21 10.42 -12.95
C ARG A 609 10.04 9.50 -13.87
N PHE A 610 9.69 8.23 -13.99
CA PHE A 610 10.36 7.29 -14.88
C PHE A 610 9.78 7.35 -16.29
N LEU A 611 8.46 7.53 -16.41
CA LEU A 611 7.77 7.71 -17.68
C LEU A 611 8.18 9.01 -18.39
N GLU A 612 8.34 10.11 -17.65
CA GLU A 612 8.72 11.43 -18.21
C GLU A 612 10.12 11.45 -18.85
N LYS A 613 11.02 10.53 -18.45
CA LYS A 613 12.36 10.40 -19.04
C LYS A 613 12.32 9.98 -20.51
N TRP A 614 11.27 9.28 -20.92
CA TRP A 614 11.21 8.59 -22.20
C TRP A 614 10.04 9.13 -23.04
N PRO A 615 10.30 9.90 -24.12
CA PRO A 615 9.25 10.61 -24.86
C PRO A 615 8.11 9.72 -25.36
N GLU A 616 8.41 8.52 -25.85
CA GLU A 616 7.39 7.59 -26.36
C GLU A 616 6.53 6.99 -25.23
N ALA A 617 7.09 6.81 -24.03
CA ALA A 617 6.32 6.39 -22.86
C ALA A 617 5.46 7.55 -22.33
N ALA A 618 6.05 8.75 -22.17
CA ALA A 618 5.34 9.95 -21.75
C ALA A 618 4.16 10.29 -22.67
N LYS A 619 4.32 10.15 -24.00
CA LYS A 619 3.26 10.35 -24.99
C LYS A 619 2.00 9.49 -24.71
N ILE A 620 2.20 8.26 -24.24
CA ILE A 620 1.12 7.29 -24.01
C ILE A 620 0.54 7.44 -22.60
N TYR A 621 1.41 7.42 -21.60
CA TYR A 621 1.01 7.32 -20.20
C TYR A 621 0.87 8.67 -19.50
N LEU A 622 1.39 9.75 -20.10
CA LEU A 622 1.27 11.12 -19.59
C LEU A 622 0.74 12.06 -20.69
N PRO A 623 -0.47 11.81 -21.22
CA PRO A 623 -1.08 12.69 -22.21
C PRO A 623 -1.13 14.13 -21.69
N ASP A 624 -0.70 15.08 -22.53
CA ASP A 624 -0.51 16.49 -22.16
C ASP A 624 0.38 16.74 -20.93
N GLY A 625 1.31 15.81 -20.65
CA GLY A 625 2.20 15.85 -19.49
C GLY A 625 1.49 15.58 -18.15
N LYS A 626 0.31 14.92 -18.16
CA LYS A 626 -0.51 14.70 -16.98
C LYS A 626 -0.83 13.22 -16.79
N VAL A 627 -0.94 12.81 -15.52
CA VAL A 627 -1.45 11.49 -15.15
C VAL A 627 -2.93 11.39 -15.55
N PRO A 628 -3.36 10.40 -16.35
CA PRO A 628 -4.76 10.14 -16.65
C PRO A 628 -5.57 9.88 -15.39
N ARG A 629 -6.85 10.23 -15.38
CA ARG A 629 -7.69 10.08 -14.21
C ARG A 629 -8.63 8.88 -14.34
N PRO A 630 -9.05 8.30 -13.21
CA PRO A 630 -10.19 7.39 -13.19
C PRO A 630 -11.41 7.99 -13.89
N GLY A 631 -12.10 7.18 -14.68
CA GLY A 631 -13.23 7.62 -15.51
C GLY A 631 -12.82 8.22 -16.87
N ASP A 632 -11.56 8.60 -17.07
CA ASP A 632 -11.08 9.00 -18.40
C ASP A 632 -11.04 7.77 -19.33
N ARG A 633 -11.25 8.00 -20.63
CA ARG A 633 -11.07 6.97 -21.67
C ARG A 633 -9.60 6.94 -22.09
N PHE A 634 -8.95 5.81 -21.87
CA PHE A 634 -7.55 5.58 -22.21
C PHE A 634 -7.42 4.73 -23.47
N PHE A 635 -6.54 5.13 -24.39
CA PHE A 635 -6.26 4.42 -25.64
C PHE A 635 -4.76 4.36 -25.90
N ASN A 636 -4.33 3.33 -26.62
CA ASN A 636 -2.95 3.12 -27.03
C ASN A 636 -2.92 2.61 -28.48
N LYS A 637 -3.04 3.56 -29.42
CA LYS A 637 -3.14 3.29 -30.86
C LYS A 637 -1.89 2.61 -31.43
N ASP A 638 -0.71 2.96 -30.91
CA ASP A 638 0.55 2.35 -31.31
C ASP A 638 0.55 0.86 -30.92
N TYR A 639 0.06 0.53 -29.73
CA TYR A 639 -0.05 -0.86 -29.30
C TYR A 639 -1.14 -1.63 -30.07
N ALA A 640 -2.28 -1.00 -30.39
CA ALA A 640 -3.29 -1.60 -31.26
C ALA A 640 -2.69 -2.02 -32.61
N ASN A 641 -1.81 -1.22 -33.20
CA ASN A 641 -1.11 -1.54 -34.45
C ASN A 641 -0.13 -2.70 -34.30
N THR A 642 0.62 -2.74 -33.19
CA THR A 642 1.47 -3.89 -32.84
C THR A 642 0.64 -5.18 -32.71
N LEU A 643 -0.50 -5.12 -32.01
CA LEU A 643 -1.41 -6.25 -31.85
C LEU A 643 -2.02 -6.69 -33.18
N ARG A 644 -2.37 -5.78 -34.10
CA ARG A 644 -2.81 -6.12 -35.46
C ARG A 644 -1.73 -6.85 -36.26
N ALA A 645 -0.47 -6.45 -36.13
CA ALA A 645 0.64 -7.14 -36.78
C ALA A 645 0.80 -8.57 -36.22
N ILE A 646 0.69 -8.75 -34.90
CA ILE A 646 0.68 -10.07 -34.24
C ILE A 646 -0.55 -10.89 -34.64
N GLN A 647 -1.73 -10.27 -34.76
CA GLN A 647 -2.96 -10.91 -35.21
C GLN A 647 -2.79 -11.50 -36.61
N LYS A 648 -2.13 -10.76 -37.52
CA LYS A 648 -1.93 -11.18 -38.91
C LYS A 648 -0.79 -12.18 -39.10
N GLY A 649 0.33 -12.01 -38.39
CA GLY A 649 1.56 -12.76 -38.65
C GLY A 649 2.03 -13.64 -37.49
N GLY A 650 1.23 -13.78 -36.43
CA GLY A 650 1.55 -14.59 -35.25
C GLY A 650 2.87 -14.19 -34.58
N ALA A 651 3.54 -15.15 -33.97
CA ALA A 651 4.85 -14.92 -33.34
C ALA A 651 5.93 -14.45 -34.32
N ASP A 652 5.90 -14.88 -35.58
CA ASP A 652 6.92 -14.47 -36.57
C ASP A 652 6.88 -12.97 -36.83
N ALA A 653 5.70 -12.32 -36.78
CA ALA A 653 5.60 -10.86 -36.87
C ALA A 653 6.36 -10.15 -35.74
N PHE A 654 6.36 -10.72 -34.53
CA PHE A 654 7.02 -10.17 -33.35
C PHE A 654 8.53 -10.42 -33.36
N TYR A 655 8.96 -11.66 -33.60
CA TYR A 655 10.35 -12.09 -33.40
C TYR A 655 11.23 -12.02 -34.65
N LYS A 656 10.65 -12.05 -35.86
CA LYS A 656 11.39 -12.07 -37.14
C LYS A 656 10.91 -11.02 -38.14
N GLY A 657 9.76 -10.40 -37.86
CA GLY A 657 9.10 -9.43 -38.73
C GLY A 657 9.48 -7.98 -38.44
N GLU A 658 8.60 -7.07 -38.85
CA GLU A 658 8.81 -5.63 -38.73
C GLU A 658 8.85 -5.15 -37.28
N ILE A 659 8.19 -5.83 -36.34
CA ILE A 659 8.28 -5.48 -34.91
C ILE A 659 9.73 -5.70 -34.44
N ALA A 660 10.31 -6.88 -34.66
CA ALA A 660 11.70 -7.16 -34.26
C ALA A 660 12.71 -6.17 -34.85
N LYS A 661 12.54 -5.80 -36.12
CA LYS A 661 13.39 -4.80 -36.78
C LYS A 661 13.27 -3.44 -36.12
N LYS A 662 12.04 -2.98 -35.82
CA LYS A 662 11.81 -1.72 -35.10
C LYS A 662 12.42 -1.71 -33.71
N ILE A 663 12.27 -2.79 -32.95
CA ILE A 663 12.92 -2.93 -31.64
C ILE A 663 14.43 -2.79 -31.79
N ALA A 664 15.05 -3.54 -32.71
CA ALA A 664 16.50 -3.54 -32.87
C ALA A 664 17.05 -2.17 -33.28
N VAL A 665 16.38 -1.46 -34.19
CA VAL A 665 16.77 -0.10 -34.61
C VAL A 665 16.65 0.87 -33.45
N ASP A 666 15.49 0.91 -32.78
CA ASP A 666 15.22 1.83 -31.68
C ASP A 666 16.14 1.60 -30.48
N MET A 667 16.41 0.32 -30.14
CA MET A 667 17.36 -0.04 -29.10
C MET A 667 18.78 0.43 -29.44
N ALA A 668 19.23 0.25 -30.70
CA ALA A 668 20.55 0.72 -31.11
C ALA A 668 20.69 2.25 -31.06
N GLU A 669 19.63 2.99 -31.41
CA GLU A 669 19.61 4.46 -31.40
C GLU A 669 19.55 5.07 -29.99
N ASN A 670 18.94 4.37 -29.02
CA ASN A 670 18.66 4.91 -27.68
C ASN A 670 19.49 4.25 -26.56
N GLY A 671 20.54 3.50 -26.89
CA GLY A 671 21.46 2.90 -25.90
C GLY A 671 20.96 1.59 -25.27
N GLY A 672 20.03 0.90 -25.93
CA GLY A 672 19.63 -0.47 -25.61
C GLY A 672 20.60 -1.53 -26.11
N ILE A 673 20.43 -2.75 -25.60
CA ILE A 673 21.32 -3.88 -25.92
C ILE A 673 20.63 -5.05 -26.64
N LEU A 674 19.31 -4.99 -26.79
CA LEU A 674 18.53 -5.97 -27.55
C LEU A 674 18.77 -5.83 -29.06
N THR A 675 19.07 -6.94 -29.73
CA THR A 675 19.28 -6.99 -31.18
C THR A 675 18.20 -7.80 -31.89
N PHE A 676 18.16 -7.69 -33.23
CA PHE A 676 17.28 -8.55 -34.03
C PHE A 676 17.62 -10.03 -33.86
N ALA A 677 18.91 -10.38 -33.76
CA ALA A 677 19.35 -11.76 -33.56
C ALA A 677 18.90 -12.33 -32.22
N ASP A 678 18.87 -11.50 -31.17
CA ASP A 678 18.32 -11.86 -29.86
C ASP A 678 16.84 -12.24 -29.95
N LEU A 679 16.04 -11.44 -30.65
CA LEU A 679 14.62 -11.71 -30.84
C LEU A 679 14.39 -12.94 -31.73
N ALA A 680 15.10 -13.05 -32.85
CA ALA A 680 14.89 -14.09 -33.84
C ALA A 680 15.20 -15.51 -33.32
N GLN A 681 16.07 -15.65 -32.32
CA GLN A 681 16.44 -16.95 -31.74
C GLN A 681 15.55 -17.39 -30.57
N TYR A 682 14.69 -16.51 -30.05
CA TYR A 682 13.91 -16.81 -28.85
C TYR A 682 12.91 -17.95 -29.09
N ARG A 683 12.70 -18.79 -28.07
CA ARG A 683 11.66 -19.83 -28.05
C ARG A 683 11.08 -20.03 -26.66
N ALA A 684 9.78 -20.30 -26.62
CA ALA A 684 9.13 -20.90 -25.45
C ALA A 684 9.56 -22.37 -25.29
N ILE A 685 9.47 -22.90 -24.07
CA ILE A 685 9.85 -24.26 -23.73
C ILE A 685 8.67 -24.94 -23.02
N GLU A 686 8.33 -26.14 -23.46
CA GLU A 686 7.49 -27.04 -22.66
C GLU A 686 8.36 -27.82 -21.67
N ARG A 687 7.94 -27.82 -20.40
CA ARG A 687 8.64 -28.50 -19.31
C ARG A 687 7.72 -29.45 -18.55
N THR A 688 8.33 -30.52 -18.04
CA THR A 688 7.72 -31.33 -16.99
C THR A 688 7.58 -30.49 -15.72
N PRO A 689 6.40 -30.44 -15.07
CA PRO A 689 6.22 -29.72 -13.81
C PRO A 689 7.01 -30.38 -12.68
N VAL A 690 7.39 -29.57 -11.69
CA VAL A 690 7.73 -30.12 -10.36
C VAL A 690 6.46 -30.63 -9.71
N MET A 691 6.57 -31.72 -8.96
CA MET A 691 5.43 -32.40 -8.33
C MET A 691 5.61 -32.43 -6.81
N GLY A 692 4.56 -32.05 -6.10
CA GLY A 692 4.45 -32.12 -4.64
C GLY A 692 3.26 -32.96 -4.21
N ARG A 693 3.17 -33.23 -2.91
CA ARG A 693 2.04 -33.88 -2.26
C ARG A 693 1.68 -33.13 -1.00
N TYR A 694 0.40 -33.13 -0.65
CA TYR A 694 -0.05 -32.54 0.59
C TYR A 694 -1.42 -33.12 0.97
N ARG A 695 -1.48 -33.92 2.03
CA ARG A 695 -2.73 -34.37 2.67
C ARG A 695 -3.73 -35.00 1.69
N GLY A 696 -3.25 -35.99 0.95
CA GLY A 696 -4.06 -36.69 -0.06
C GLY A 696 -4.30 -35.88 -1.34
N HIS A 697 -3.53 -34.82 -1.58
CA HIS A 697 -3.56 -34.07 -2.84
C HIS A 697 -2.21 -34.13 -3.54
N THR A 698 -2.22 -34.16 -4.87
CA THR A 698 -1.04 -33.95 -5.72
C THR A 698 -1.01 -32.51 -6.20
N LEU A 699 0.17 -31.90 -6.19
CA LEU A 699 0.36 -30.51 -6.60
C LEU A 699 1.38 -30.43 -7.75
N TYR A 700 1.14 -29.53 -8.69
CA TYR A 700 2.00 -29.31 -9.85
C TYR A 700 2.31 -27.82 -10.04
N ALA A 701 3.58 -27.48 -10.19
CA ALA A 701 4.07 -26.12 -10.39
C ALA A 701 5.25 -26.08 -11.38
N GLY A 702 5.67 -24.87 -11.77
CA GLY A 702 6.88 -24.66 -12.56
C GLY A 702 8.17 -25.03 -11.81
N GLY A 703 9.11 -25.63 -12.52
CA GLY A 703 10.47 -25.93 -12.04
C GLY A 703 11.54 -24.93 -12.53
N PRO A 704 12.84 -25.25 -12.39
CA PRO A 704 13.94 -24.37 -12.80
C PRO A 704 13.76 -23.80 -14.22
N PRO A 705 13.99 -22.48 -14.45
CA PRO A 705 14.65 -21.51 -13.56
C PRO A 705 13.80 -21.00 -12.38
N LEU A 706 12.53 -21.42 -12.29
CA LEU A 706 11.67 -21.07 -11.16
C LEU A 706 12.00 -21.97 -9.96
N SER A 707 12.41 -21.36 -8.85
CA SER A 707 12.72 -22.08 -7.61
C SER A 707 11.52 -22.13 -6.65
N THR A 708 10.50 -21.32 -6.88
CA THR A 708 9.38 -21.11 -5.97
C THR A 708 8.40 -22.27 -5.86
N GLY A 709 8.25 -23.09 -6.91
CA GLY A 709 7.49 -24.34 -6.83
C GLY A 709 8.09 -25.31 -5.82
N ILE A 710 9.42 -25.45 -5.83
CA ILE A 710 10.16 -26.29 -4.88
C ILE A 710 10.01 -25.76 -3.45
N GLN A 711 10.17 -24.45 -3.26
CA GLN A 711 9.98 -23.78 -1.97
C GLN A 711 8.59 -23.97 -1.38
N LEU A 712 7.56 -23.84 -2.22
CA LEU A 712 6.17 -24.03 -1.84
C LEU A 712 5.94 -25.48 -1.37
N PHE A 713 6.42 -26.46 -2.15
CA PHE A 713 6.20 -27.87 -1.85
C PHE A 713 6.99 -28.34 -0.63
N GLU A 714 8.24 -27.92 -0.46
CA GLU A 714 9.00 -28.19 0.77
C GLU A 714 8.26 -27.66 2.01
N SER A 715 7.69 -26.45 1.95
CA SER A 715 6.89 -25.89 3.07
C SER A 715 5.67 -26.76 3.38
N LEU A 716 4.94 -27.17 2.35
CA LEU A 716 3.74 -28.00 2.49
C LEU A 716 4.09 -29.40 3.02
N HIS A 717 5.16 -30.01 2.53
CA HIS A 717 5.65 -31.30 3.00
C HIS A 717 6.07 -31.26 4.47
N VAL A 718 6.72 -30.17 4.91
CA VAL A 718 7.03 -29.96 6.33
C VAL A 718 5.73 -29.87 7.14
N LEU A 719 4.78 -29.01 6.72
CA LEU A 719 3.50 -28.82 7.39
C LEU A 719 2.62 -30.09 7.43
N GLU A 720 2.76 -31.00 6.46
CA GLU A 720 2.03 -32.27 6.43
C GLU A 720 2.31 -33.16 7.65
N ASN A 721 3.42 -32.95 8.35
CA ASN A 721 3.76 -33.67 9.59
C ASN A 721 3.03 -33.15 10.83
N TYR A 722 2.28 -32.04 10.73
CA TYR A 722 1.40 -31.55 11.78
C TYR A 722 -0.05 -31.96 11.51
N GLN A 723 -0.78 -32.44 12.52
CA GLN A 723 -2.20 -32.77 12.38
C GLN A 723 -3.08 -31.66 12.96
N PRO A 724 -3.69 -30.78 12.11
CA PRO A 724 -4.58 -29.75 12.57
C PRO A 724 -5.95 -30.30 12.96
N ALA A 725 -6.68 -29.51 13.73
CA ALA A 725 -8.10 -29.68 13.93
C ALA A 725 -8.86 -29.61 12.59
N ALA A 726 -10.00 -30.29 12.51
CA ALA A 726 -10.84 -30.26 11.32
C ALA A 726 -11.32 -28.81 11.04
N GLY A 727 -11.07 -28.31 9.83
CA GLY A 727 -11.45 -26.94 9.45
C GLY A 727 -10.57 -25.85 10.09
N ALA A 728 -9.39 -26.20 10.61
CA ALA A 728 -8.43 -25.23 11.12
C ALA A 728 -8.07 -24.21 10.03
N ARG A 729 -7.97 -22.94 10.44
CA ARG A 729 -7.62 -21.82 9.58
C ARG A 729 -6.61 -20.95 10.29
N ALA A 730 -5.75 -20.31 9.52
CA ALA A 730 -4.74 -19.37 10.00
C ALA A 730 -5.32 -18.29 10.93
N SER A 731 -6.58 -17.89 10.70
CA SER A 731 -7.28 -16.86 11.47
C SER A 731 -8.07 -17.36 12.67
N THR A 732 -8.19 -18.67 12.89
CA THR A 732 -9.05 -19.22 13.96
C THR A 732 -8.33 -20.17 14.91
N ASP A 733 -7.14 -20.65 14.56
CA ASP A 733 -6.38 -21.62 15.34
C ASP A 733 -4.92 -21.17 15.47
N ALA A 734 -4.51 -20.88 16.71
CA ALA A 734 -3.18 -20.39 17.05
C ALA A 734 -2.09 -21.46 16.87
N ASP A 735 -2.38 -22.73 17.17
CA ASP A 735 -1.44 -23.82 16.94
C ASP A 735 -1.23 -24.02 15.44
N TYR A 736 -2.32 -24.01 14.68
CA TYR A 736 -2.24 -24.10 13.23
C TYR A 736 -1.44 -22.95 12.63
N LEU A 737 -1.71 -21.68 13.00
CA LEU A 737 -0.94 -20.54 12.48
C LEU A 737 0.55 -20.66 12.85
N HIS A 738 0.86 -21.11 14.06
CA HIS A 738 2.23 -21.34 14.48
C HIS A 738 2.96 -22.34 13.56
N TYR A 739 2.40 -23.54 13.36
CA TYR A 739 3.00 -24.53 12.47
C TYR A 739 3.03 -24.08 11.01
N LEU A 740 2.00 -23.35 10.55
CA LEU A 740 1.91 -22.80 9.21
C LEU A 740 3.07 -21.82 8.92
N VAL A 741 3.37 -20.93 9.88
CA VAL A 741 4.49 -19.98 9.84
C VAL A 741 5.83 -20.69 9.96
N GLU A 742 6.00 -21.57 10.94
CA GLU A 742 7.30 -22.22 11.20
C GLU A 742 7.69 -23.17 10.06
N SER A 743 6.74 -23.87 9.45
CA SER A 743 6.98 -24.71 8.27
C SER A 743 7.53 -23.92 7.08
N TRP A 744 7.09 -22.66 6.94
CA TRP A 744 7.63 -21.76 5.92
C TRP A 744 9.08 -21.32 6.24
N LYS A 745 9.41 -21.16 7.52
CA LYS A 745 10.69 -20.64 8.00
C LYS A 745 11.81 -21.67 8.03
N VAL A 746 11.52 -22.93 8.39
CA VAL A 746 12.55 -23.97 8.58
C VAL A 746 13.20 -24.46 7.29
N ARG A 747 12.69 -24.06 6.13
CA ARG A 747 13.18 -24.49 4.82
C ARG A 747 14.66 -24.23 4.62
N ASP A 748 15.32 -25.16 3.94
CA ASP A 748 16.71 -24.99 3.56
C ASP A 748 16.80 -24.09 2.32
N PRO A 749 17.80 -23.20 2.21
CA PRO A 749 17.91 -22.35 1.04
C PRO A 749 18.24 -23.16 -0.23
N LEU A 750 17.52 -22.86 -1.31
CA LEU A 750 17.72 -23.47 -2.62
C LEU A 750 18.95 -22.86 -3.31
N ARG A 751 20.15 -23.35 -2.97
CA ARG A 751 21.42 -22.78 -3.41
C ARG A 751 21.76 -23.07 -4.88
N ARG A 752 21.23 -24.16 -5.45
CA ARG A 752 21.56 -24.62 -6.81
C ARG A 752 20.33 -24.72 -7.72
N VAL A 753 19.58 -23.62 -7.82
CA VAL A 753 18.50 -23.46 -8.80
C VAL A 753 18.72 -22.21 -9.66
N ALA A 754 18.90 -22.40 -10.97
CA ALA A 754 19.06 -21.37 -11.99
C ALA A 754 18.52 -21.90 -13.33
N ASP A 755 18.77 -21.21 -14.45
CA ASP A 755 18.39 -21.71 -15.78
C ASP A 755 19.07 -23.06 -16.08
N PRO A 756 18.32 -24.16 -16.24
CA PRO A 756 18.88 -25.48 -16.49
C PRO A 756 19.56 -25.61 -17.86
N GLU A 757 19.30 -24.71 -18.82
CA GLU A 757 20.07 -24.68 -20.09
C GLU A 757 21.47 -24.06 -19.93
N ARG A 758 21.78 -23.46 -18.76
CA ARG A 758 23.04 -22.74 -18.48
C ARG A 758 23.78 -23.25 -17.25
N TRP A 759 23.06 -23.75 -16.26
CA TRP A 759 23.60 -24.13 -14.96
C TRP A 759 23.06 -25.49 -14.52
N PRO A 760 23.88 -26.34 -13.86
CA PRO A 760 23.37 -27.57 -13.23
C PRO A 760 22.41 -27.21 -12.09
N VAL A 761 21.33 -27.97 -11.96
CA VAL A 761 20.32 -27.78 -10.91
C VAL A 761 20.31 -28.94 -9.94
N ASP A 762 20.15 -28.65 -8.65
CA ASP A 762 20.07 -29.63 -7.57
C ASP A 762 19.01 -29.19 -6.57
N PHE A 763 17.91 -29.96 -6.51
CA PHE A 763 16.78 -29.66 -5.64
C PHE A 763 15.98 -30.89 -5.18
N GLU A 764 16.28 -32.10 -5.69
CA GLU A 764 15.43 -33.28 -5.48
C GLU A 764 15.30 -33.66 -3.99
N GLU A 765 16.38 -33.50 -3.19
CA GLU A 765 16.37 -33.75 -1.75
C GLU A 765 15.28 -32.94 -1.02
N HIS A 766 15.05 -31.69 -1.46
CA HIS A 766 14.06 -30.79 -0.86
C HIS A 766 12.61 -31.27 -1.00
N LEU A 767 12.33 -32.19 -1.93
CA LEU A 767 10.99 -32.73 -2.19
C LEU A 767 10.77 -34.12 -1.56
N THR A 768 11.72 -34.60 -0.75
CA THR A 768 11.64 -35.92 -0.09
C THR A 768 10.92 -35.86 1.26
N VAL A 769 10.26 -36.97 1.62
CA VAL A 769 9.54 -37.10 2.90
C VAL A 769 10.52 -37.08 4.09
N GLU A 770 11.69 -37.68 3.92
CA GLU A 770 12.74 -37.77 4.92
C GLU A 770 13.29 -36.38 5.26
N HIS A 771 13.55 -35.55 4.24
CA HIS A 771 13.97 -34.17 4.40
C HIS A 771 12.92 -33.33 5.12
N ALA A 772 11.65 -33.43 4.69
CA ALA A 772 10.55 -32.72 5.33
C ALA A 772 10.40 -33.06 6.83
N LYS A 773 10.53 -34.34 7.21
CA LYS A 773 10.52 -34.78 8.61
C LYS A 773 11.69 -34.20 9.41
N LYS A 774 12.89 -34.15 8.82
CA LYS A 774 14.08 -33.55 9.43
C LYS A 774 13.89 -32.05 9.70
N LEU A 775 13.30 -31.33 8.76
CA LEU A 775 12.96 -29.92 8.93
C LEU A 775 11.85 -29.71 9.97
N PHE A 776 10.79 -30.53 9.93
CA PHE A 776 9.70 -30.47 10.90
C PHE A 776 10.17 -30.67 12.34
N ALA A 777 11.15 -31.55 12.57
CA ALA A 777 11.76 -31.78 13.89
C ALA A 777 12.45 -30.54 14.48
N LYS A 778 12.71 -29.49 13.67
CA LYS A 778 13.24 -28.20 14.14
C LYS A 778 12.16 -27.29 14.75
N ILE A 779 10.87 -27.59 14.56
CA ILE A 779 9.75 -26.76 15.01
C ILE A 779 9.40 -27.09 16.48
N ASP A 780 9.48 -26.08 17.35
CA ASP A 780 9.03 -26.17 18.75
C ASP A 780 7.61 -25.62 18.88
N ALA A 781 6.66 -26.45 19.33
CA ALA A 781 5.25 -26.10 19.46
C ALA A 781 4.97 -24.82 20.29
N LYS A 782 5.88 -24.46 21.22
CA LYS A 782 5.70 -23.34 22.16
C LYS A 782 6.65 -22.18 21.89
N LYS A 783 7.55 -22.28 20.90
CA LYS A 783 8.57 -21.26 20.67
C LYS A 783 8.86 -21.07 19.18
N THR A 784 8.89 -19.82 18.75
CA THR A 784 9.35 -19.46 17.40
C THR A 784 10.81 -19.90 17.19
N LEU A 785 11.12 -20.49 16.04
CA LEU A 785 12.50 -20.65 15.59
C LEU A 785 13.09 -19.28 15.30
N ARG A 786 14.37 -19.07 15.67
CA ARG A 786 15.07 -17.89 15.17
C ARG A 786 15.40 -18.01 13.69
N TYR A 787 15.09 -16.97 12.91
CA TYR A 787 15.39 -16.93 11.48
C TYR A 787 16.85 -16.52 11.30
N GLU A 788 17.76 -17.49 11.38
CA GLU A 788 19.19 -17.24 11.22
C GLU A 788 19.53 -16.86 9.78
N ARG A 789 20.23 -15.72 9.60
CA ARG A 789 20.83 -15.35 8.31
C ARG A 789 21.87 -16.42 7.96
N GLN A 790 21.60 -17.21 6.93
CA GLN A 790 22.69 -17.98 6.34
C GLN A 790 23.67 -17.01 5.67
N PRO A 791 24.97 -17.05 5.99
CA PRO A 791 25.95 -16.20 5.33
C PRO A 791 25.93 -16.49 3.82
N PRO A 792 25.98 -15.46 2.95
CA PRO A 792 26.18 -15.70 1.54
C PRO A 792 27.52 -16.44 1.36
N GLU A 793 27.50 -17.54 0.63
CA GLU A 793 28.72 -18.27 0.25
C GLU A 793 29.52 -17.41 -0.75
N GLU A 794 30.81 -17.21 -0.47
CA GLU A 794 31.85 -16.55 -1.30
C GLU A 794 31.38 -15.57 -2.40
N ALA A 795 30.67 -14.51 -1.99
CA ALA A 795 30.65 -13.27 -2.75
C ALA A 795 31.11 -12.16 -1.81
N PRO A 796 32.07 -11.30 -2.20
CA PRO A 796 32.37 -10.12 -1.41
C PRO A 796 31.06 -9.35 -1.23
N ALA A 797 30.64 -9.17 0.02
CA ALA A 797 29.53 -8.32 0.36
C ALA A 797 29.88 -6.91 -0.10
N THR A 798 29.42 -6.51 -1.28
CA THR A 798 29.33 -5.09 -1.61
C THR A 798 28.13 -4.58 -0.81
N PRO A 799 28.31 -3.65 0.14
CA PRO A 799 27.17 -3.07 0.85
C PRO A 799 26.32 -2.34 -0.20
N THR A 800 25.20 -2.94 -0.57
CA THR A 800 24.30 -2.32 -1.53
C THR A 800 23.47 -1.28 -0.81
N ALA A 801 23.80 0.00 -1.00
CA ALA A 801 22.87 1.10 -0.72
C ALA A 801 21.46 0.76 -1.26
N PRO A 802 20.39 1.02 -0.50
CA PRO A 802 19.03 0.64 -0.87
C PRO A 802 18.70 1.22 -2.25
N THR A 803 18.30 0.35 -3.18
CA THR A 803 17.74 0.79 -4.46
C THR A 803 16.44 1.55 -4.18
N PRO A 804 16.12 2.62 -4.93
CA PRO A 804 14.79 3.19 -4.91
C PRO A 804 13.79 2.06 -5.20
N ARG A 805 12.89 1.78 -4.26
CA ARG A 805 11.86 0.76 -4.45
C ARG A 805 10.91 1.26 -5.52
N ILE A 806 11.06 0.74 -6.74
CA ILE A 806 9.99 0.77 -7.73
C ILE A 806 8.99 -0.32 -7.29
N SER A 807 7.71 0.02 -7.21
CA SER A 807 6.65 -0.92 -6.83
C SER A 807 6.60 -2.17 -7.73
N THR A 808 5.89 -3.21 -7.28
CA THR A 808 5.95 -4.56 -7.85
C THR A 808 4.89 -4.76 -8.95
N GLY A 809 5.33 -5.15 -10.16
CA GLY A 809 4.48 -5.32 -11.35
C GLY A 809 4.42 -6.77 -11.83
N THR A 810 3.36 -7.48 -11.45
CA THR A 810 3.05 -8.85 -11.87
C THR A 810 1.53 -8.98 -11.95
N THR A 811 1.03 -9.81 -12.86
CA THR A 811 -0.38 -10.23 -12.89
C THR A 811 -0.46 -11.75 -12.89
N SER A 812 -1.58 -12.28 -12.42
CA SER A 812 -1.87 -13.72 -12.46
C SER A 812 -3.33 -13.95 -12.77
N PHE A 813 -3.61 -15.05 -13.45
CA PHE A 813 -4.96 -15.43 -13.79
C PHE A 813 -5.10 -16.95 -13.83
N ALA A 814 -6.33 -17.42 -13.70
CA ALA A 814 -6.67 -18.83 -13.76
C ALA A 814 -7.92 -19.00 -14.62
N VAL A 815 -7.98 -20.12 -15.35
CA VAL A 815 -9.16 -20.52 -16.11
C VAL A 815 -9.41 -22.00 -15.85
N ALA A 816 -10.66 -22.36 -15.55
CA ALA A 816 -11.05 -23.75 -15.45
C ALA A 816 -12.49 -23.96 -15.90
N ASP A 817 -12.78 -25.18 -16.34
CA ASP A 817 -14.12 -25.61 -16.71
C ASP A 817 -14.62 -26.81 -15.90
N ALA A 818 -15.94 -27.04 -15.97
CA ALA A 818 -16.63 -28.10 -15.25
C ALA A 818 -16.23 -29.51 -15.70
N ASP A 819 -15.53 -29.66 -16.83
CA ASP A 819 -14.98 -30.95 -17.25
C ASP A 819 -13.65 -31.28 -16.55
N GLY A 820 -13.05 -30.32 -15.85
CA GLY A 820 -11.78 -30.48 -15.16
C GLY A 820 -10.58 -29.99 -15.96
N ASN A 821 -10.76 -29.28 -17.08
CA ASN A 821 -9.65 -28.56 -17.69
C ASN A 821 -9.27 -27.38 -16.79
N MET A 822 -7.97 -27.18 -16.56
CA MET A 822 -7.44 -26.15 -15.67
C MET A 822 -6.17 -25.55 -16.26
N ILE A 823 -6.03 -24.23 -16.13
CA ILE A 823 -4.78 -23.53 -16.37
C ILE A 823 -4.58 -22.42 -15.34
N ALA A 824 -3.38 -22.34 -14.79
CA ALA A 824 -2.95 -21.25 -13.91
C ALA A 824 -1.74 -20.56 -14.52
N VAL A 825 -1.74 -19.23 -14.51
CA VAL A 825 -0.76 -18.41 -15.23
C VAL A 825 -0.25 -17.26 -14.37
N THR A 826 1.04 -16.97 -14.48
CA THR A 826 1.66 -15.74 -13.97
C THR A 826 2.46 -15.08 -15.08
N GLN A 827 2.20 -13.78 -15.32
CA GLN A 827 2.89 -12.95 -16.31
C GLN A 827 3.42 -11.66 -15.68
N THR A 828 4.54 -11.14 -16.18
CA THR A 828 5.21 -10.02 -15.52
C THR A 828 6.12 -9.21 -16.45
N LEU A 829 6.34 -7.95 -16.07
CA LEU A 829 7.47 -7.10 -16.52
C LEU A 829 8.63 -7.07 -15.50
N SER A 830 8.65 -8.00 -14.53
CA SER A 830 9.43 -7.99 -13.28
C SER A 830 8.96 -6.96 -12.25
N THR A 831 9.03 -5.68 -12.57
CA THR A 831 8.58 -4.59 -11.69
C THR A 831 7.51 -3.75 -12.37
N TRP A 832 6.87 -2.85 -11.61
CA TRP A 832 5.87 -1.97 -12.18
C TRP A 832 6.49 -1.09 -13.26
N GLY A 833 5.85 -1.02 -14.42
CA GLY A 833 6.36 -0.31 -15.59
C GLY A 833 7.56 -0.98 -16.27
N GLY A 834 8.12 -2.06 -15.70
CA GLY A 834 9.31 -2.72 -16.20
C GLY A 834 10.47 -1.75 -16.36
N THR A 835 10.90 -1.50 -17.60
CA THR A 835 11.94 -0.51 -17.91
C THR A 835 11.42 0.93 -18.01
N PHE A 836 10.10 1.15 -17.95
CA PHE A 836 9.42 2.42 -18.29
C PHE A 836 9.67 2.92 -19.72
N TYR A 837 10.30 2.09 -20.56
CA TYR A 837 10.68 2.44 -21.92
C TYR A 837 9.70 1.84 -22.93
N VAL A 838 9.37 2.63 -23.95
CA VAL A 838 8.56 2.21 -25.11
C VAL A 838 9.37 2.49 -26.37
N SER A 839 9.55 1.48 -27.20
CA SER A 839 10.17 1.68 -28.52
C SER A 839 9.22 2.41 -29.45
N LYS A 840 9.78 3.31 -30.26
CA LYS A 840 9.01 4.22 -31.11
C LYS A 840 7.95 3.52 -31.96
N GLY A 841 6.70 3.93 -31.76
CA GLY A 841 5.54 3.43 -32.52
C GLY A 841 5.17 1.97 -32.27
N LEU A 842 5.64 1.33 -31.19
CA LEU A 842 5.24 -0.03 -30.80
C LEU A 842 4.24 -0.08 -29.64
N GLY A 843 4.29 0.91 -28.73
CA GLY A 843 3.25 1.15 -27.73
C GLY A 843 3.23 0.22 -26.51
N PHE A 844 4.23 -0.63 -26.29
CA PHE A 844 4.29 -1.50 -25.10
C PHE A 844 5.58 -1.31 -24.30
N LEU A 845 5.51 -1.62 -23.00
CA LEU A 845 6.62 -1.57 -22.06
C LEU A 845 7.42 -2.88 -22.07
N TYR A 846 8.73 -2.79 -21.79
CA TYR A 846 9.63 -3.95 -21.67
C TYR A 846 9.83 -4.36 -20.21
N ASN A 847 10.05 -5.66 -19.99
CA ASN A 847 10.47 -6.18 -18.69
C ASN A 847 11.86 -5.67 -18.29
N ASN A 848 12.15 -5.58 -16.98
CA ASN A 848 13.47 -5.21 -16.45
C ASN A 848 14.13 -6.31 -15.62
N HIS A 849 13.91 -7.60 -15.95
CA HIS A 849 14.49 -8.71 -15.19
C HIS A 849 16.02 -8.70 -15.13
N LEU A 850 16.68 -8.10 -16.13
CA LEU A 850 18.14 -8.05 -16.21
C LEU A 850 18.78 -7.51 -14.93
N ARG A 851 18.15 -6.51 -14.29
CA ARG A 851 18.64 -5.84 -13.07
C ARG A 851 18.87 -6.77 -11.88
N SER A 852 18.22 -7.94 -11.85
CA SER A 852 18.25 -8.87 -10.72
C SER A 852 19.36 -9.92 -10.83
N ASN A 853 20.16 -9.88 -11.90
CA ASN A 853 21.22 -10.86 -12.13
C ASN A 853 22.44 -10.61 -11.24
N ARG A 854 23.10 -11.70 -10.84
CA ARG A 854 24.35 -11.66 -10.07
C ARG A 854 25.52 -11.37 -11.01
N LEU A 855 26.39 -10.44 -10.64
CA LEU A 855 27.53 -10.02 -11.47
C LEU A 855 28.87 -10.71 -11.14
N THR A 856 28.93 -11.48 -10.05
CA THR A 856 30.17 -12.16 -9.64
C THR A 856 30.59 -13.19 -10.69
N ALA A 857 31.60 -12.85 -11.49
CA ALA A 857 32.07 -13.70 -12.57
C ALA A 857 32.44 -15.11 -12.06
N GLY A 858 31.92 -16.14 -12.72
CA GLY A 858 32.19 -17.54 -12.37
C GLY A 858 31.38 -18.09 -11.17
N ALA A 859 30.68 -17.25 -10.42
CA ALA A 859 29.80 -17.71 -9.34
C ALA A 859 28.56 -18.41 -9.91
N TYR A 860 28.01 -19.39 -9.18
CA TYR A 860 26.80 -20.09 -9.58
C TYR A 860 25.62 -19.13 -9.79
N GLY A 861 24.94 -19.25 -10.94
CA GLY A 861 23.81 -18.39 -11.30
C GLY A 861 24.20 -16.94 -11.58
N SER A 862 25.47 -16.67 -11.88
CA SER A 862 25.92 -15.37 -12.38
C SER A 862 25.39 -15.09 -13.79
N LEU A 863 25.35 -13.81 -14.14
CA LEU A 863 24.90 -13.32 -15.44
C LEU A 863 25.70 -13.98 -16.55
N VAL A 864 24.99 -14.69 -17.42
CA VAL A 864 25.51 -15.15 -18.71
C VAL A 864 24.52 -14.79 -19.81
N PRO A 865 24.99 -14.60 -21.06
CA PRO A 865 24.11 -14.36 -22.20
C PRO A 865 23.11 -15.50 -22.41
N LEU A 866 21.91 -15.17 -22.89
CA LEU A 866 20.86 -16.11 -23.26
C LEU A 866 20.45 -17.06 -22.12
N MET A 867 20.43 -16.53 -20.90
CA MET A 867 19.95 -17.18 -19.69
C MET A 867 18.52 -16.74 -19.41
N ARG A 868 17.65 -17.68 -19.00
CA ARG A 868 16.31 -17.36 -18.52
C ARG A 868 16.34 -16.82 -17.10
N SER A 869 15.59 -15.75 -16.88
CA SER A 869 15.51 -15.12 -15.57
C SER A 869 14.79 -16.01 -14.55
N SER A 870 15.21 -15.94 -13.30
CA SER A 870 14.46 -16.49 -12.16
C SER A 870 13.42 -15.47 -11.67
N THR A 871 12.30 -15.94 -11.14
CA THR A 871 11.23 -15.09 -10.56
C THR A 871 10.56 -15.78 -9.38
N ALA A 872 9.73 -15.04 -8.65
CA ALA A 872 8.90 -15.58 -7.58
C ALA A 872 7.60 -16.27 -8.07
N SER A 873 7.36 -16.36 -9.38
CA SER A 873 6.13 -16.91 -9.97
C SER A 873 5.91 -18.37 -9.59
N VAL A 874 4.71 -18.73 -9.14
CA VAL A 874 4.35 -20.12 -8.82
C VAL A 874 2.87 -20.43 -9.14
N PRO A 875 2.46 -20.31 -10.43
CA PRO A 875 1.18 -20.86 -10.83
C PRO A 875 1.14 -22.35 -10.48
N THR A 876 0.04 -22.79 -9.86
CA THR A 876 -0.07 -24.13 -9.26
C THR A 876 -1.41 -24.76 -9.57
N LEU A 877 -1.39 -26.04 -9.93
CA LEU A 877 -2.58 -26.89 -10.02
C LEU A 877 -2.57 -27.93 -8.90
N VAL A 878 -3.75 -28.22 -8.34
CA VAL A 878 -3.96 -29.18 -7.27
C VAL A 878 -5.01 -30.21 -7.68
N PHE A 879 -4.73 -31.46 -7.38
CA PHE A 879 -5.57 -32.62 -7.66
C PHE A 879 -5.83 -33.38 -6.38
N GLU A 880 -7.07 -33.78 -6.13
CA GLU A 880 -7.41 -34.71 -5.05
C GLU A 880 -7.07 -36.14 -5.48
N GLN A 881 -6.34 -36.89 -4.65
CA GLN A 881 -6.12 -38.32 -4.87
C GLN A 881 -7.30 -39.11 -4.31
N LYS A 882 -7.97 -39.87 -5.18
CA LYS A 882 -8.99 -40.84 -4.79
C LYS A 882 -8.35 -42.15 -4.33
N ALA A 883 -9.11 -42.95 -3.58
CA ALA A 883 -8.63 -44.23 -3.05
C ALA A 883 -8.22 -45.25 -4.14
N ASN A 884 -8.76 -45.12 -5.34
CA ASN A 884 -8.41 -45.92 -6.53
C ASN A 884 -7.11 -45.45 -7.22
N GLY A 885 -6.44 -44.40 -6.70
CA GLY A 885 -5.25 -43.80 -7.30
C GLY A 885 -5.52 -42.77 -8.40
N GLU A 886 -6.79 -42.46 -8.69
CA GLU A 886 -7.18 -41.42 -9.64
C GLU A 886 -6.92 -40.02 -9.08
N GLU A 887 -6.39 -39.13 -9.91
CA GLU A 887 -6.17 -37.72 -9.58
C GLU A 887 -7.29 -36.87 -10.19
N VAL A 888 -8.11 -36.25 -9.34
CA VAL A 888 -9.25 -35.44 -9.77
C VAL A 888 -8.92 -33.94 -9.64
N PRO A 889 -9.07 -33.13 -10.71
CA PRO A 889 -8.88 -31.68 -10.67
C PRO A 889 -9.60 -31.03 -9.49
N ARG A 890 -8.90 -30.17 -8.72
CA ARG A 890 -9.47 -29.54 -7.53
C ARG A 890 -9.29 -28.04 -7.45
N LEU A 891 -8.10 -27.51 -7.75
CA LEU A 891 -7.81 -26.08 -7.64
C LEU A 891 -6.78 -25.66 -8.70
N ALA A 892 -7.07 -24.55 -9.39
CA ALA A 892 -6.09 -23.77 -10.13
C ALA A 892 -5.84 -22.46 -9.39
N VAL A 893 -4.58 -22.12 -9.11
CA VAL A 893 -4.25 -20.90 -8.38
C VAL A 893 -2.98 -20.23 -8.91
N GLY A 894 -3.03 -18.92 -9.05
CA GLY A 894 -1.90 -18.04 -9.34
C GLY A 894 -1.95 -16.80 -8.45
N CYS A 895 -0.81 -16.15 -8.26
CA CYS A 895 -0.72 -14.92 -7.48
C CYS A 895 0.32 -13.95 -8.05
N ALA A 896 0.12 -12.66 -7.79
CA ALA A 896 1.05 -11.56 -8.02
C ALA A 896 1.46 -10.87 -6.71
N GLY A 897 2.56 -10.11 -6.71
CA GLY A 897 3.03 -9.35 -5.53
C GLY A 897 4.43 -9.72 -5.00
N ASN A 898 5.38 -10.05 -5.86
CA ASN A 898 6.78 -10.35 -5.49
C ASN A 898 6.91 -11.40 -4.37
N ALA A 899 7.49 -11.08 -3.22
CA ALA A 899 7.68 -11.99 -2.09
C ALA A 899 6.35 -12.55 -1.54
N TRP A 900 5.23 -11.84 -1.76
CA TRP A 900 3.91 -12.31 -1.39
C TRP A 900 3.39 -13.45 -2.28
N ILE A 901 3.92 -13.63 -3.50
CA ILE A 901 3.42 -14.62 -4.47
C ILE A 901 3.40 -16.04 -3.87
N PRO A 902 4.55 -16.63 -3.48
CA PRO A 902 4.57 -18.03 -3.09
C PRO A 902 3.87 -18.24 -1.74
N VAL A 903 3.93 -17.29 -0.81
CA VAL A 903 3.24 -17.41 0.48
C VAL A 903 1.72 -17.23 0.35
N SER A 904 1.25 -16.42 -0.60
CA SER A 904 -0.19 -16.27 -0.85
C SER A 904 -0.78 -17.52 -1.48
N VAL A 905 -0.06 -18.13 -2.43
CA VAL A 905 -0.44 -19.44 -2.99
C VAL A 905 -0.47 -20.50 -1.88
N TYR A 906 0.51 -20.51 -0.98
CA TYR A 906 0.52 -21.36 0.21
C TYR A 906 -0.71 -21.16 1.11
N ASN A 907 -1.04 -19.91 1.47
CA ASN A 907 -2.23 -19.58 2.28
C ASN A 907 -3.55 -20.01 1.61
N ILE A 908 -3.66 -19.87 0.28
CA ILE A 908 -4.87 -20.25 -0.47
C ILE A 908 -5.01 -21.78 -0.52
N ILE A 909 -3.92 -22.50 -0.83
CA ILE A 909 -3.91 -23.97 -0.87
C ILE A 909 -4.31 -24.54 0.49
N THR A 910 -3.72 -24.04 1.58
CA THR A 910 -4.06 -24.51 2.93
C THR A 910 -5.48 -24.11 3.35
N GLY A 911 -5.94 -22.91 2.97
CA GLY A 911 -7.33 -22.49 3.15
C GLY A 911 -8.34 -23.41 2.46
N VAL A 912 -8.07 -23.85 1.23
CA VAL A 912 -8.94 -24.78 0.48
C VAL A 912 -8.85 -26.21 1.04
N ILE A 913 -7.64 -26.72 1.30
CA ILE A 913 -7.43 -28.12 1.70
C ILE A 913 -7.75 -28.37 3.17
N ASP A 914 -7.17 -27.59 4.09
CA ASP A 914 -7.36 -27.76 5.54
C ASP A 914 -8.60 -27.02 6.03
N GLY A 915 -8.74 -25.76 5.61
CA GLY A 915 -9.85 -24.89 6.01
C GLY A 915 -11.17 -25.20 5.30
N LYS A 916 -11.17 -26.07 4.28
CA LYS A 916 -12.33 -26.44 3.44
C LYS A 916 -13.05 -25.23 2.83
N LEU A 917 -12.31 -24.16 2.56
CA LEU A 917 -12.85 -22.93 1.97
C LEU A 917 -13.10 -23.10 0.46
N GLY A 918 -14.12 -22.40 -0.03
CA GLY A 918 -14.30 -22.13 -1.45
C GLY A 918 -13.24 -21.15 -1.99
N ALA A 919 -13.21 -20.94 -3.31
CA ALA A 919 -12.19 -20.14 -3.97
C ALA A 919 -12.19 -18.67 -3.49
N GLN A 920 -13.36 -18.04 -3.42
CA GLN A 920 -13.48 -16.66 -2.98
C GLN A 920 -13.08 -16.50 -1.50
N ALA A 921 -13.58 -17.38 -0.62
CA ALA A 921 -13.26 -17.33 0.80
C ALA A 921 -11.78 -17.61 1.10
N ALA A 922 -11.12 -18.49 0.34
CA ALA A 922 -9.70 -18.75 0.48
C ALA A 922 -8.83 -17.55 0.06
N ILE A 923 -9.21 -16.85 -1.02
CA ILE A 923 -8.54 -15.61 -1.45
C ILE A 923 -8.72 -14.50 -0.41
N GLU A 924 -9.92 -14.37 0.13
CA GLU A 924 -10.24 -13.32 1.08
C GLU A 924 -9.79 -13.63 2.50
N ALA A 925 -9.31 -14.82 2.82
CA ALA A 925 -8.74 -15.09 4.13
C ALA A 925 -7.55 -14.15 4.43
N PRO A 926 -7.31 -13.76 5.70
CA PRO A 926 -6.16 -12.93 6.04
C PRO A 926 -4.85 -13.66 5.80
N ARG A 927 -3.88 -12.95 5.22
CA ARG A 927 -2.58 -13.51 4.83
C ARG A 927 -1.46 -12.98 5.69
N PHE A 928 -0.38 -13.76 5.72
CA PHE A 928 0.87 -13.40 6.38
C PHE A 928 2.06 -13.66 5.45
N LEU A 929 3.16 -12.96 5.69
CA LEU A 929 4.45 -13.16 5.04
C LEU A 929 5.55 -13.16 6.12
N PRO A 930 6.17 -14.32 6.40
CA PRO A 930 7.38 -14.35 7.22
C PRO A 930 8.53 -13.68 6.47
N GLY A 931 9.16 -12.67 7.07
CA GLY A 931 10.20 -11.89 6.40
C GLY A 931 11.08 -11.10 7.37
N ARG A 932 11.90 -10.20 6.82
CA ARG A 932 12.73 -9.25 7.57
C ARG A 932 12.26 -7.84 7.22
N ASP A 933 12.14 -6.95 8.21
CA ASP A 933 11.85 -5.54 7.93
C ASP A 933 13.05 -4.91 7.22
N PRO A 934 12.87 -4.45 5.97
CA PRO A 934 13.93 -3.79 5.22
C PRO A 934 14.34 -2.43 5.81
N ALA A 935 13.57 -1.90 6.76
CA ALA A 935 13.78 -0.64 7.44
C ALA A 935 14.31 -0.80 8.89
N ASP A 936 14.71 -2.01 9.32
CA ASP A 936 15.35 -2.22 10.63
C ASP A 936 16.88 -2.04 10.54
N PRO A 937 17.46 -0.87 10.90
CA PRO A 937 18.89 -0.61 10.84
C PRO A 937 19.70 -1.39 11.88
N LEU A 938 19.03 -2.02 12.85
CA LEU A 938 19.65 -2.85 13.88
C LEU A 938 19.63 -4.34 13.51
N GLU A 939 18.96 -4.72 12.41
CA GLU A 939 19.06 -6.04 11.81
C GLU A 939 18.70 -7.24 12.74
N ASN A 940 18.01 -7.02 13.86
CA ASN A 940 17.90 -7.99 14.96
C ASN A 940 16.48 -8.58 15.19
N GLY A 941 15.44 -8.13 14.48
CA GLY A 941 14.07 -8.61 14.70
C GLY A 941 13.49 -9.39 13.53
N GLU A 942 13.31 -10.71 13.69
CA GLU A 942 12.32 -11.48 12.91
C GLU A 942 10.97 -10.78 12.92
N ARG A 943 10.28 -10.68 11.77
CA ARG A 943 8.93 -10.11 11.69
C ARG A 943 8.06 -10.87 10.70
N ILE A 944 6.77 -10.98 11.04
CA ILE A 944 5.75 -11.56 10.19
C ILE A 944 4.84 -10.43 9.77
N GLU A 945 4.90 -10.06 8.49
CA GLU A 945 3.96 -9.13 7.92
C GLU A 945 2.56 -9.77 7.90
N ILE A 946 1.54 -9.07 8.38
CA ILE A 946 0.16 -9.58 8.46
C ILE A 946 -0.86 -8.54 8.02
N GLU A 947 -1.96 -9.00 7.43
CA GLU A 947 -3.19 -8.22 7.36
C GLU A 947 -3.84 -8.08 8.76
N ASP A 948 -4.68 -7.07 8.95
CA ASP A 948 -5.23 -6.74 10.28
C ASP A 948 -6.37 -7.67 10.73
N ARG A 949 -6.88 -8.56 9.85
CA ARG A 949 -8.04 -9.43 10.13
C ARG A 949 -7.70 -10.72 10.91
N PHE A 950 -6.49 -10.82 11.47
CA PHE A 950 -6.19 -11.87 12.46
C PHE A 950 -6.71 -11.46 13.84
N PRO A 951 -7.48 -12.31 14.55
CA PRO A 951 -7.98 -11.99 15.88
C PRO A 951 -6.85 -11.72 16.88
N ARG A 952 -7.03 -10.69 17.71
CA ARG A 952 -6.01 -10.30 18.72
C ARG A 952 -5.65 -11.41 19.69
N GLY A 953 -6.64 -12.16 20.19
CA GLY A 953 -6.38 -13.27 21.12
C GLY A 953 -5.46 -14.35 20.51
N LEU A 954 -5.63 -14.60 19.20
CA LEU A 954 -4.78 -15.50 18.44
C LEU A 954 -3.36 -14.93 18.28
N LEU A 955 -3.23 -13.66 17.91
CA LEU A 955 -1.92 -13.01 17.77
C LEU A 955 -1.16 -12.95 19.11
N ASN A 956 -1.83 -12.61 20.21
CA ASN A 956 -1.23 -12.59 21.55
C ASN A 956 -0.65 -13.96 21.92
N ASN A 957 -1.37 -15.04 21.60
CA ASN A 957 -0.87 -16.39 21.85
C ASN A 957 0.44 -16.68 21.08
N LEU A 958 0.56 -16.23 19.83
CA LEU A 958 1.80 -16.38 19.07
C LEU A 958 2.90 -15.44 19.58
N ILE A 959 2.56 -14.23 20.02
CA ILE A 959 3.50 -13.30 20.66
C ILE A 959 4.10 -13.92 21.92
N ASP A 960 3.31 -14.61 22.74
CA ASP A 960 3.78 -15.33 23.93
C ASP A 960 4.76 -16.47 23.57
N ARG A 961 4.63 -17.05 22.36
CA ARG A 961 5.59 -18.01 21.78
C ARG A 961 6.82 -17.33 21.15
N GLY A 962 6.88 -16.00 21.17
CA GLY A 962 7.99 -15.18 20.69
C GLY A 962 7.83 -14.63 19.26
N HIS A 963 6.71 -14.88 18.58
CA HIS A 963 6.45 -14.31 17.25
C HIS A 963 6.33 -12.79 17.32
N ARG A 964 6.73 -12.11 16.24
CA ARG A 964 6.60 -10.66 16.11
C ARG A 964 5.87 -10.32 14.84
N PHE A 965 4.83 -9.50 14.94
CA PHE A 965 3.96 -9.16 13.83
C PHE A 965 4.14 -7.70 13.40
N GLN A 966 4.05 -7.46 12.09
CA GLN A 966 3.97 -6.14 11.49
C GLN A 966 2.70 -6.06 10.65
N ARG A 967 1.80 -5.16 11.00
CA ARG A 967 0.60 -4.92 10.20
C ARG A 967 0.97 -4.13 8.96
N ILE A 968 0.54 -4.58 7.80
CA ILE A 968 0.88 -3.93 6.51
C ILE A 968 -0.15 -2.90 6.06
N GLY A 969 -1.29 -2.79 6.73
CA GLY A 969 -2.39 -1.88 6.39
C GLY A 969 -3.15 -1.34 7.58
N ARG A 970 -4.14 -0.47 7.30
CA ARG A 970 -5.03 0.07 8.33
C ARG A 970 -6.00 -0.99 8.83
N LYS A 971 -6.76 -0.63 9.88
CA LYS A 971 -7.73 -1.50 10.52
C LYS A 971 -8.68 -2.15 9.51
N GLY A 972 -8.64 -3.47 9.41
CA GLY A 972 -9.47 -4.26 8.49
C GLY A 972 -9.26 -4.07 7.00
N GLU A 973 -8.21 -3.36 6.57
CA GLU A 973 -7.85 -3.30 5.15
C GLU A 973 -7.22 -4.61 4.68
N VAL A 974 -7.53 -4.97 3.43
CA VAL A 974 -6.86 -6.06 2.72
C VAL A 974 -5.68 -5.53 1.91
N ARG A 975 -4.54 -6.23 1.89
CA ARG A 975 -3.31 -5.83 1.21
C ARG A 975 -2.45 -7.00 0.70
N TYR A 976 -1.80 -6.78 -0.45
CA TYR A 976 -0.84 -7.65 -1.15
C TYR A 976 -1.30 -9.09 -1.46
N GLY A 977 -0.58 -9.75 -2.36
CA GLY A 977 -0.88 -11.12 -2.80
C GLY A 977 -2.05 -11.20 -3.79
N TYR A 978 -1.96 -10.54 -4.94
CA TYR A 978 -3.10 -10.44 -5.83
C TYR A 978 -3.37 -11.75 -6.57
N ALA A 979 -4.37 -12.50 -6.13
CA ALA A 979 -4.57 -13.89 -6.54
C ALA A 979 -5.75 -14.11 -7.49
N ALA A 980 -5.63 -15.14 -8.31
CA ALA A 980 -6.72 -15.75 -9.06
C ALA A 980 -6.80 -17.23 -8.68
N ALA A 981 -7.97 -17.69 -8.23
CA ALA A 981 -8.18 -19.07 -7.81
C ALA A 981 -9.50 -19.60 -8.36
N ILE A 982 -9.51 -20.84 -8.82
CA ILE A 982 -10.72 -21.53 -9.24
C ILE A 982 -10.73 -22.94 -8.64
N THR A 983 -11.76 -23.27 -7.88
CA THR A 983 -12.00 -24.64 -7.44
C THR A 983 -12.90 -25.37 -8.42
N VAL A 984 -12.63 -26.66 -8.61
CA VAL A 984 -13.35 -27.53 -9.53
C VAL A 984 -14.00 -28.67 -8.75
N ASP A 985 -15.26 -28.93 -9.06
CA ASP A 985 -16.03 -30.10 -8.63
C ASP A 985 -16.57 -30.81 -9.87
N VAL A 986 -15.75 -31.73 -10.40
CA VAL A 986 -16.06 -32.48 -11.62
C VAL A 986 -17.30 -33.36 -11.43
N ALA A 987 -17.50 -33.92 -10.23
CA ALA A 987 -18.61 -34.81 -9.92
C ALA A 987 -19.96 -34.09 -10.01
N ASN A 988 -20.01 -32.84 -9.56
CA ASN A 988 -21.20 -32.00 -9.62
C ASN A 988 -21.23 -31.05 -10.84
N GLN A 989 -20.28 -31.18 -11.77
CA GLN A 989 -20.15 -30.30 -12.94
C GLN A 989 -20.19 -28.82 -12.57
N LYS A 990 -19.43 -28.44 -11.54
CA LYS A 990 -19.42 -27.09 -10.99
C LYS A 990 -18.00 -26.56 -10.86
N VAL A 991 -17.83 -25.30 -11.23
CA VAL A 991 -16.62 -24.52 -10.98
C VAL A 991 -16.96 -23.28 -10.17
N GLU A 992 -16.05 -22.89 -9.29
CA GLU A 992 -16.18 -21.68 -8.47
C GLU A 992 -14.92 -20.83 -8.59
N GLY A 993 -15.06 -19.59 -9.05
CA GLY A 993 -13.96 -18.64 -9.13
C GLY A 993 -13.93 -17.68 -7.95
N GLY A 994 -12.73 -17.45 -7.43
CA GLY A 994 -12.43 -16.40 -6.47
C GLY A 994 -11.61 -15.31 -7.14
N ALA A 995 -12.03 -14.05 -7.02
CA ALA A 995 -11.30 -12.88 -7.50
C ALA A 995 -10.78 -12.03 -6.34
N GLU A 996 -9.55 -11.54 -6.47
CA GLU A 996 -8.90 -10.70 -5.45
C GLU A 996 -9.67 -9.39 -5.19
N PRO A 997 -10.14 -9.10 -3.96
CA PRO A 997 -10.72 -7.79 -3.61
C PRO A 997 -9.67 -6.67 -3.50
N ARG A 998 -8.39 -6.98 -3.32
CA ARG A 998 -7.30 -6.00 -3.17
C ARG A 998 -6.95 -5.24 -4.46
N ARG A 999 -7.52 -5.64 -5.61
CA ARG A 999 -7.35 -5.03 -6.95
C ARG A 999 -8.62 -5.19 -7.79
N ALA A 1000 -8.57 -4.71 -9.03
CA ALA A 1000 -9.66 -4.77 -10.00
C ALA A 1000 -10.04 -6.19 -10.49
N HIS A 1001 -9.49 -7.27 -9.91
CA HIS A 1001 -9.70 -8.62 -10.41
C HIS A 1001 -11.19 -8.97 -10.53
N ALA A 1002 -11.55 -9.78 -11.51
CA ALA A 1002 -12.93 -10.26 -11.65
C ALA A 1002 -12.96 -11.74 -12.01
N ALA A 1003 -13.91 -12.45 -11.41
CA ALA A 1003 -14.31 -13.79 -11.81
C ALA A 1003 -15.52 -13.66 -12.72
N VAL A 1004 -15.41 -14.22 -13.93
CA VAL A 1004 -16.42 -14.09 -14.98
C VAL A 1004 -16.86 -15.50 -15.40
N PRO A 1005 -18.13 -15.86 -15.20
CA PRO A 1005 -18.64 -17.20 -15.54
C PRO A 1005 -19.03 -17.30 -17.02
N PHE A 1006 -18.94 -18.52 -17.55
CA PHE A 1006 -19.52 -18.91 -18.83
C PHE A 1006 -20.34 -20.19 -18.62
N ASP A 1007 -21.66 -20.09 -18.74
CA ASP A 1007 -22.53 -21.25 -18.61
C ASP A 1007 -22.72 -21.97 -19.95
N ARG A 1008 -22.76 -23.30 -19.90
CA ARG A 1008 -23.16 -24.09 -21.08
C ARG A 1008 -24.61 -23.78 -21.38
N ARG A 1009 -24.95 -23.53 -22.65
CA ARG A 1009 -26.36 -23.49 -23.06
C ARG A 1009 -26.99 -24.81 -22.66
N ALA A 1010 -28.11 -24.76 -21.94
CA ALA A 1010 -28.92 -25.95 -21.71
C ALA A 1010 -29.21 -26.56 -23.08
N THR A 1011 -28.73 -27.76 -23.34
CA THR A 1011 -29.24 -28.57 -24.44
C THR A 1011 -30.70 -28.82 -24.11
N THR A 1012 -31.60 -27.98 -24.64
CA THR A 1012 -32.97 -28.40 -24.91
C THR A 1012 -32.86 -29.61 -25.81
N THR A 1013 -32.88 -30.80 -25.22
CA THR A 1013 -33.31 -32.02 -25.89
C THR A 1013 -34.73 -31.77 -26.37
N ALA A 1014 -34.86 -31.23 -27.58
CA ALA A 1014 -36.04 -31.42 -28.39
C ALA A 1014 -36.09 -32.93 -28.69
N GLN A 1015 -36.95 -33.64 -27.95
CA GLN A 1015 -37.42 -34.97 -28.32
C GLN A 1015 -38.35 -34.87 -29.52
#